data_AF-A0A9D2M2V9-F1
#
_entry.id   AF-A0A9D2M2V9-F1
#
_cell.length_a   1.000
_cell.length_b   1.000
_cell.length_c   1.000
_cell.angle_alpha   90.00
_cell.angle_beta   90.00
_cell.angle_gamma   90.00
#
_symmetry.space_group_name_H-M   'P 1'
#
loop_
_entity.id
_entity.type
_entity.pdbx_description
1 polymer ?
#
loop_
_entity_poly.entity_id
_entity_poly.type
_entity_poly.pdbx_seq_one_letter_code
_entity_poly.pdbx_strand_id
1 'polypeptide(L)'
;MAERRKVRMGIDVGGTHTKAVAIDNATHEIIGKNEVKTTHDHEQGVAAGVVQCFENCLRENNISPEDVVFVAHSTTQATNAFIEGDVAQVGVIGVAGGGLEGWLAKPQLNLKDIILDEKVGRKIKIHNQFIKKKQLNDTTINNAIDTLKSEGSEVIVASMAFGVDGGSQEEEIHDCAEKKGMPVTMASDITKLYGLTRRTRTAAINAAILPKMMATANATESSVRAAGVTVPLMIMRGDGGVMEISEMRKRPILTAMSGPAASVMGSLMYLRASNAVYFEVGGTTTNIGVIKNGRPGVDYAIIGGHPTYINSLDVRILGTAGGSMVRISDTDVVDVGPRSAHIAGCEYAVFTPEEEIVDPQIELVSPKPGDPADYVALRLKNGKRITITNTCAANVLGLVEPQYFAHGNANAARKAMQPIADRLKITVEELATRIMEKSFEKVDKCIRELAEKYQLEHDQIKLVGCGGGAASLICYCANKMEVPYSIPENAEVISSIGVALAMVRDVVERIVPNPTQKDIAEIKKEAVDAAINSGASPDTIEVHIEIDSQTSKITAIATGSTEVKTTDLLSECSEEEARKLATEDFGPKVSNVRLAEKTDKFYVYMGDRDGKHPIRVVDRKGFIKVQCSHAEVTKCKAKDYKDVVGNMWKDLATFKTDSVLRPDYYLCVGPRVCDYAAVELEQNILLMEMDVMDRDPEEELIVVGSINDIR
;
A
#
# COMPACT_ATOMS: atom_id res chain seq x y z
N MET A 1 34.55 23.75 2.39
CA MET A 1 34.32 22.30 2.44
C MET A 1 33.30 22.01 1.34
N ALA A 2 33.53 21.01 0.49
CA ALA A 2 32.50 20.61 -0.46
C ALA A 2 31.25 20.19 0.33
N GLU A 3 30.08 20.64 -0.11
CA GLU A 3 28.81 20.28 0.52
C GLU A 3 28.68 18.75 0.46
N ARG A 4 28.55 18.10 1.63
CA ARG A 4 28.42 16.64 1.69
C ARG A 4 27.12 16.23 1.01
N ARG A 5 27.21 15.20 0.17
CA ARG A 5 26.04 14.58 -0.47
C ARG A 5 25.14 14.03 0.63
N LYS A 6 23.84 14.31 0.55
CA LYS A 6 22.83 13.74 1.44
C LYS A 6 22.18 12.53 0.78
N VAL A 7 21.98 11.45 1.52
CA VAL A 7 21.52 10.17 0.98
C VAL A 7 20.30 9.66 1.75
N ARG A 8 19.29 9.23 1.02
CA ARG A 8 18.12 8.50 1.53
C ARG A 8 18.30 7.02 1.22
N MET A 9 18.08 6.15 2.19
CA MET A 9 18.21 4.71 2.02
C MET A 9 16.90 3.99 2.33
N GLY A 10 16.49 3.12 1.42
CA GLY A 10 15.32 2.29 1.57
C GLY A 10 15.69 0.82 1.45
N ILE A 11 15.23 0.02 2.41
CA ILE A 11 15.51 -1.41 2.49
C ILE A 11 14.19 -2.18 2.48
N ASP A 12 14.05 -3.12 1.54
CA ASP A 12 12.87 -3.97 1.46
C ASP A 12 13.23 -5.42 1.74
N VAL A 13 12.58 -6.00 2.77
CA VAL A 13 12.75 -7.40 3.16
C VAL A 13 11.64 -8.24 2.52
N GLY A 14 11.93 -8.73 1.32
CA GLY A 14 11.10 -9.68 0.60
C GLY A 14 11.26 -11.11 1.09
N GLY A 15 10.41 -12.01 0.57
CA GLY A 15 10.46 -13.44 0.91
C GLY A 15 11.72 -14.15 0.41
N THR A 16 12.29 -13.74 -0.72
CA THR A 16 13.47 -14.40 -1.31
C THR A 16 14.75 -13.57 -1.13
N HIS A 17 14.65 -12.27 -1.39
CA HIS A 17 15.78 -11.35 -1.35
C HIS A 17 15.45 -10.12 -0.51
N THR A 18 16.49 -9.58 0.12
CA THR A 18 16.49 -8.30 0.80
C THR A 18 17.26 -7.31 -0.06
N LYS A 19 16.63 -6.19 -0.40
CA LYS A 19 17.12 -5.21 -1.37
C LYS A 19 17.28 -3.85 -0.74
N ALA A 20 18.40 -3.19 -1.01
CA ALA A 20 18.68 -1.83 -0.56
C ALA A 20 18.87 -0.92 -1.75
N VAL A 21 18.32 0.30 -1.66
CA VAL A 21 18.51 1.38 -2.62
C VAL A 21 18.96 2.63 -1.87
N ALA A 22 19.98 3.29 -2.41
CA ALA A 22 20.44 4.61 -1.98
C ALA A 22 20.08 5.65 -3.04
N ILE A 23 19.47 6.74 -2.61
CA ILE A 23 18.99 7.83 -3.46
C ILE A 23 19.66 9.13 -3.02
N ASP A 24 20.17 9.90 -3.97
CA ASP A 24 20.63 11.26 -3.70
C ASP A 24 19.44 12.14 -3.32
N ASN A 25 19.51 12.79 -2.15
CA ASN A 25 18.38 13.55 -1.62
C ASN A 25 18.04 14.80 -2.44
N ALA A 26 18.96 15.33 -3.25
CA ALA A 26 18.73 16.52 -4.07
C ALA A 26 18.28 16.19 -5.49
N THR A 27 18.87 15.17 -6.12
CA THR A 27 18.56 14.83 -7.52
C THR A 27 17.53 13.72 -7.67
N HIS A 28 17.27 12.94 -6.61
CA HIS A 28 16.47 11.72 -6.63
C HIS A 28 17.01 10.59 -7.53
N GLU A 29 18.25 10.72 -7.97
CA GLU A 29 18.90 9.66 -8.73
C GLU A 29 19.29 8.51 -7.79
N ILE A 30 19.15 7.28 -8.29
CA ILE A 30 19.65 6.11 -7.60
C ILE A 30 21.17 6.11 -7.73
N ILE A 31 21.85 6.25 -6.59
CA ILE A 31 23.31 6.29 -6.50
C ILE A 31 23.91 4.99 -5.96
N GLY A 32 23.06 4.05 -5.53
CA GLY A 32 23.51 2.76 -5.06
C GLY A 32 22.38 1.74 -4.97
N LYS A 33 22.73 0.48 -5.22
CA LYS A 33 21.85 -0.67 -5.02
C LYS A 33 22.66 -1.81 -4.41
N ASN A 34 22.00 -2.64 -3.62
CA ASN A 34 22.52 -3.94 -3.25
C ASN A 34 21.37 -4.95 -3.07
N GLU A 35 21.68 -6.23 -3.19
CA GLU A 35 20.74 -7.33 -2.98
C GLU A 35 21.46 -8.49 -2.30
N VAL A 36 20.81 -9.07 -1.29
CA VAL A 36 21.25 -10.30 -0.62
C VAL A 36 20.08 -11.26 -0.48
N LYS A 37 20.36 -12.54 -0.22
CA LYS A 37 19.32 -13.53 0.09
C LYS A 37 18.71 -13.24 1.46
N THR A 38 17.38 -13.31 1.59
CA THR A 38 16.70 -13.10 2.88
C THR A 38 17.06 -14.20 3.87
N THR A 39 17.40 -13.82 5.10
CA THR A 39 17.98 -14.68 6.14
C THR A 39 16.93 -15.24 7.11
N HIS A 40 15.86 -15.87 6.62
CA HIS A 40 14.77 -16.39 7.47
C HIS A 40 15.24 -17.31 8.59
N ASP A 41 16.23 -18.16 8.31
CA ASP A 41 16.72 -19.20 9.23
C ASP A 41 17.95 -18.77 10.06
N HIS A 42 18.35 -17.50 9.99
CA HIS A 42 19.48 -17.00 10.78
C HIS A 42 19.08 -16.80 12.24
N GLU A 43 20.04 -16.90 13.18
CA GLU A 43 19.77 -16.72 14.62
C GLU A 43 19.17 -15.34 14.94
N GLN A 44 19.57 -14.33 14.19
CA GLN A 44 19.02 -12.96 14.25
C GLN A 44 17.86 -12.71 13.29
N GLY A 45 17.32 -13.77 12.67
CA GLY A 45 16.27 -13.72 11.65
C GLY A 45 16.63 -12.85 10.45
N VAL A 46 15.62 -12.20 9.88
CA VAL A 46 15.76 -11.34 8.69
C VAL A 46 16.64 -10.10 8.92
N ALA A 47 16.87 -9.71 10.18
CA ALA A 47 17.69 -8.54 10.49
C ALA A 47 19.10 -8.69 9.91
N ALA A 48 19.73 -9.88 9.99
CA ALA A 48 21.08 -10.10 9.46
C ALA A 48 21.21 -9.76 7.97
N GLY A 49 20.24 -10.19 7.15
CA GLY A 49 20.18 -9.83 5.73
C GLY A 49 19.98 -8.33 5.50
N VAL A 50 19.18 -7.66 6.33
CA VAL A 50 19.02 -6.19 6.29
C VAL A 50 20.34 -5.49 6.53
N VAL A 51 21.08 -5.88 7.58
CA VAL A 51 22.39 -5.29 7.90
C VAL A 51 23.37 -5.49 6.76
N GLN A 52 23.49 -6.74 6.29
CA GLN A 52 24.44 -7.07 5.23
C GLN A 52 24.15 -6.28 3.96
N CYS A 53 22.88 -6.20 3.55
CA CYS A 53 22.45 -5.45 2.38
C CYS A 53 22.73 -3.96 2.52
N PHE A 54 22.46 -3.40 3.71
CA PHE A 54 22.73 -2.01 4.05
C PHE A 54 24.22 -1.66 3.98
N GLU A 55 25.07 -2.41 4.68
CA GLU A 55 26.52 -2.20 4.72
C GLU A 55 27.17 -2.38 3.35
N ASN A 56 26.73 -3.40 2.59
CA ASN A 56 27.20 -3.60 1.22
C ASN A 56 26.81 -2.41 0.33
N CYS A 57 25.58 -1.91 0.45
CA CYS A 57 25.12 -0.74 -0.32
C CYS A 57 25.96 0.49 -0.03
N LEU A 58 26.31 0.75 1.24
CA LEU A 58 27.21 1.85 1.60
C LEU A 58 28.62 1.64 1.01
N ARG A 59 29.22 0.47 1.23
CA ARG A 59 30.61 0.16 0.86
C ARG A 59 30.82 0.12 -0.65
N GLU A 60 29.95 -0.57 -1.38
CA GLU A 60 30.08 -0.79 -2.83
C GLU A 60 29.83 0.48 -3.64
N ASN A 61 29.11 1.45 -3.06
CA ASN A 61 28.74 2.71 -3.71
C ASN A 61 29.46 3.95 -3.14
N ASN A 62 30.48 3.75 -2.29
CA ASN A 62 31.28 4.83 -1.67
C ASN A 62 30.45 5.88 -0.92
N ILE A 63 29.45 5.45 -0.15
CA ILE A 63 28.59 6.32 0.66
C ILE A 63 29.09 6.30 2.10
N SER A 64 29.35 7.46 2.68
CA SER A 64 29.71 7.54 4.10
C SER A 64 28.46 7.40 4.96
N PRO A 65 28.49 6.70 6.12
CA PRO A 65 27.33 6.61 7.02
C PRO A 65 26.78 7.98 7.47
N GLU A 66 27.65 8.99 7.55
CA GLU A 66 27.31 10.37 7.92
C GLU A 66 26.58 11.15 6.80
N ASP A 67 26.59 10.64 5.57
CA ASP A 67 25.83 11.17 4.44
C ASP A 67 24.36 10.73 4.50
N VAL A 68 24.05 9.67 5.26
CA VAL A 68 22.69 9.11 5.39
C VAL A 68 21.83 10.02 6.26
N VAL A 69 20.83 10.65 5.64
CA VAL A 69 19.90 11.57 6.30
C VAL A 69 18.51 10.97 6.51
N PHE A 70 18.21 9.87 5.82
CA PHE A 70 16.99 9.10 6.00
C PHE A 70 17.27 7.62 5.78
N VAL A 71 16.79 6.77 6.68
CA VAL A 71 16.85 5.32 6.51
C VAL A 71 15.51 4.72 6.93
N ALA A 72 14.92 3.95 6.02
CA ALA A 72 13.66 3.26 6.27
C ALA A 72 13.76 1.80 5.84
N HIS A 73 12.94 0.95 6.47
CA HIS A 73 12.79 -0.43 6.02
C HIS A 73 11.33 -0.89 5.97
N SER A 74 11.00 -1.70 4.97
CA SER A 74 9.77 -2.50 4.89
C SER A 74 10.05 -3.96 5.21
N THR A 75 9.04 -4.67 5.68
CA THR A 75 9.18 -6.10 5.98
C THR A 75 7.88 -6.88 5.85
N THR A 76 8.01 -8.11 5.38
CA THR A 76 6.91 -9.07 5.27
C THR A 76 6.64 -9.85 6.57
N GLN A 77 7.42 -9.61 7.64
CA GLN A 77 7.33 -10.39 8.89
C GLN A 77 5.94 -10.37 9.54
N ALA A 78 5.25 -9.23 9.59
CA ALA A 78 3.90 -9.14 10.16
C ALA A 78 2.90 -9.99 9.36
N THR A 79 2.91 -9.86 8.03
CA THR A 79 2.04 -10.65 7.15
C THR A 79 2.33 -12.15 7.27
N ASN A 80 3.61 -12.53 7.31
CA ASN A 80 4.01 -13.94 7.44
C ASN A 80 3.62 -14.51 8.80
N ALA A 81 3.76 -13.76 9.89
CA ALA A 81 3.34 -14.19 11.23
C ALA A 81 1.84 -14.58 11.25
N PHE A 82 0.97 -13.78 10.63
CA PHE A 82 -0.46 -14.12 10.51
C PHE A 82 -0.70 -15.33 9.61
N ILE A 83 0.02 -15.45 8.49
CA ILE A 83 -0.13 -16.58 7.58
C ILE A 83 0.34 -17.88 8.25
N GLU A 84 1.45 -17.86 8.95
CA GLU A 84 2.09 -19.03 9.57
C GLU A 84 1.46 -19.41 10.91
N GLY A 85 0.81 -18.45 11.57
CA GLY A 85 0.29 -18.59 12.93
C GLY A 85 1.37 -18.41 14.00
N ASP A 86 2.52 -17.82 13.66
CA ASP A 86 3.61 -17.48 14.58
C ASP A 86 3.27 -16.16 15.30
N VAL A 87 2.30 -16.24 16.20
CA VAL A 87 1.73 -15.08 16.91
C VAL A 87 1.62 -15.37 18.40
N ALA A 88 1.80 -14.33 19.21
CA ALA A 88 1.73 -14.40 20.66
C ALA A 88 0.30 -14.70 21.14
N GLN A 89 0.18 -15.40 22.26
CA GLN A 89 -1.11 -15.58 22.93
C GLN A 89 -1.52 -14.29 23.64
N VAL A 90 -2.78 -13.88 23.47
CA VAL A 90 -3.26 -12.56 23.91
C VAL A 90 -4.15 -12.68 25.14
N GLY A 91 -3.87 -11.87 26.16
CA GLY A 91 -4.74 -11.67 27.31
C GLY A 91 -5.53 -10.37 27.19
N VAL A 92 -6.85 -10.43 27.13
CA VAL A 92 -7.73 -9.26 27.04
C VAL A 92 -8.24 -8.90 28.42
N ILE A 93 -7.98 -7.68 28.87
CA ILE A 93 -8.60 -7.08 30.05
C ILE A 93 -9.69 -6.11 29.58
N GLY A 94 -10.93 -6.59 29.66
CA GLY A 94 -12.12 -5.81 29.33
C GLY A 94 -12.61 -4.99 30.52
N VAL A 95 -12.91 -3.71 30.29
CA VAL A 95 -13.49 -2.82 31.31
C VAL A 95 -14.82 -2.25 30.83
N ALA A 96 -15.82 -2.24 31.69
CA ALA A 96 -17.07 -1.52 31.43
C ALA A 96 -17.72 -1.04 32.72
N GLY A 97 -18.65 -0.10 32.59
CA GLY A 97 -19.51 0.37 33.66
C GLY A 97 -20.40 -0.72 34.26
N GLY A 98 -21.25 -0.31 35.21
CA GLY A 98 -22.26 -1.17 35.81
C GLY A 98 -23.59 -1.17 35.03
N GLY A 99 -24.58 -1.92 35.51
CA GLY A 99 -25.94 -1.90 34.94
C GLY A 99 -26.04 -2.48 33.53
N LEU A 100 -26.88 -1.86 32.68
CA LEU A 100 -27.10 -2.28 31.29
C LEU A 100 -25.82 -2.21 30.45
N GLU A 101 -25.00 -1.19 30.65
CA GLU A 101 -23.74 -1.01 29.91
C GLU A 101 -22.83 -2.23 30.09
N GLY A 102 -22.52 -2.60 31.34
CA GLY A 102 -21.69 -3.76 31.63
C GLY A 102 -22.29 -5.08 31.16
N TRP A 103 -23.62 -5.20 31.18
CA TRP A 103 -24.33 -6.40 30.70
C TRP A 103 -24.20 -6.57 29.17
N LEU A 104 -24.26 -5.48 28.40
CA LEU A 104 -24.09 -5.48 26.95
C LEU A 104 -22.61 -5.55 26.53
N ALA A 105 -21.71 -4.91 27.28
CA ALA A 105 -20.29 -4.83 26.95
C ALA A 105 -19.52 -6.12 27.27
N LYS A 106 -19.86 -6.81 28.36
CA LYS A 106 -19.12 -8.01 28.80
C LYS A 106 -19.06 -9.11 27.72
N PRO A 107 -20.13 -9.46 26.99
CA PRO A 107 -20.04 -10.43 25.89
C PRO A 107 -19.21 -9.93 24.70
N GLN A 108 -19.21 -8.62 24.42
CA GLN A 108 -18.45 -8.01 23.33
C GLN A 108 -16.93 -7.95 23.63
N LEU A 109 -16.59 -7.82 24.90
CA LEU A 109 -15.21 -7.82 25.41
C LEU A 109 -14.65 -9.23 25.62
N ASN A 110 -15.52 -10.24 25.72
CA ASN A 110 -15.13 -11.64 25.86
C ASN A 110 -14.90 -12.26 24.47
N LEU A 111 -13.71 -12.00 23.92
CA LEU A 111 -13.35 -12.47 22.58
C LEU A 111 -13.10 -13.98 22.58
N LYS A 112 -13.56 -14.63 21.52
CA LYS A 112 -13.14 -16.00 21.18
C LYS A 112 -11.78 -15.95 20.49
N ASP A 113 -11.13 -17.10 20.40
CA ASP A 113 -9.97 -17.28 19.53
C ASP A 113 -10.22 -16.69 18.14
N ILE A 114 -9.25 -15.95 17.63
CA ILE A 114 -9.34 -15.29 16.32
C ILE A 114 -8.77 -16.26 15.30
N ILE A 115 -9.61 -16.71 14.37
CA ILE A 115 -9.19 -17.71 13.39
C ILE A 115 -8.44 -17.00 12.26
N LEU A 116 -7.23 -17.46 11.98
CA LEU A 116 -6.41 -16.92 10.89
C LEU A 116 -6.57 -17.76 9.62
N ASP A 117 -6.68 -19.08 9.78
CA ASP A 117 -6.99 -20.01 8.68
C ASP A 117 -7.72 -21.24 9.25
N GLU A 118 -9.00 -21.40 8.88
CA GLU A 118 -9.84 -22.52 9.31
C GLU A 118 -9.33 -23.87 8.79
N LYS A 119 -8.73 -23.91 7.59
CA LYS A 119 -8.36 -25.18 6.93
C LYS A 119 -7.21 -25.87 7.64
N VAL A 120 -6.29 -25.09 8.20
CA VAL A 120 -5.09 -25.59 8.92
C VAL A 120 -5.16 -25.33 10.43
N GLY A 121 -6.25 -24.75 10.92
CA GLY A 121 -6.49 -24.53 12.35
C GLY A 121 -5.62 -23.44 12.99
N ARG A 122 -5.04 -22.53 12.18
CA ARG A 122 -4.22 -21.42 12.68
C ARG A 122 -5.11 -20.37 13.34
N LYS A 123 -4.73 -19.92 14.53
CA LYS A 123 -5.52 -18.97 15.32
C LYS A 123 -4.66 -18.19 16.31
N ILE A 124 -5.09 -16.98 16.65
CA ILE A 124 -4.62 -16.26 17.83
C ILE A 124 -5.42 -16.78 19.03
N LYS A 125 -4.73 -17.36 20.01
CA LYS A 125 -5.35 -17.81 21.26
C LYS A 125 -5.66 -16.61 22.14
N ILE A 126 -6.90 -16.55 22.66
CA ILE A 126 -7.36 -15.45 23.48
C ILE A 126 -7.78 -15.94 24.88
N HIS A 127 -7.24 -15.28 25.91
CA HIS A 127 -7.68 -15.40 27.29
C HIS A 127 -8.33 -14.08 27.72
N ASN A 128 -9.39 -14.12 28.51
CA ASN A 128 -10.17 -12.91 28.84
C ASN A 128 -10.32 -12.75 30.36
N GLN A 129 -10.10 -11.52 30.83
CA GLN A 129 -10.49 -11.05 32.15
C GLN A 129 -11.41 -9.85 32.00
N PHE A 130 -12.34 -9.68 32.95
CA PHE A 130 -13.28 -8.57 32.95
C PHE A 130 -13.32 -7.89 34.31
N ILE A 131 -13.08 -6.58 34.31
CA ILE A 131 -13.10 -5.74 35.52
C ILE A 131 -14.21 -4.71 35.38
N LYS A 132 -15.08 -4.61 36.38
CA LYS A 132 -16.07 -3.51 36.43
C LYS A 132 -15.32 -2.20 36.71
N LYS A 133 -15.64 -1.12 36.01
CA LYS A 133 -15.00 0.20 36.17
C LYS A 133 -14.85 0.63 37.64
N LYS A 134 -15.89 0.43 38.46
CA LYS A 134 -15.88 0.77 39.90
C LYS A 134 -14.94 -0.07 40.78
N GLN A 135 -14.38 -1.15 40.25
CA GLN A 135 -13.47 -2.07 40.92
C GLN A 135 -12.04 -1.96 40.36
N LEU A 136 -11.83 -1.09 39.37
CA LEU A 136 -10.52 -0.90 38.75
C LEU A 136 -9.59 -0.22 39.75
N ASN A 137 -8.46 -0.86 40.04
CA ASN A 137 -7.34 -0.35 40.81
C ASN A 137 -6.13 -1.27 40.58
N ASP A 138 -4.95 -0.85 41.00
CA ASP A 138 -3.71 -1.61 40.84
C ASP A 138 -3.83 -3.06 41.31
N THR A 139 -4.53 -3.35 42.41
CA THR A 139 -4.62 -4.74 42.92
C THR A 139 -5.44 -5.62 41.99
N THR A 140 -6.60 -5.15 41.54
CA THR A 140 -7.47 -5.93 40.65
C THR A 140 -6.86 -6.08 39.25
N ILE A 141 -6.19 -5.05 38.75
CA ILE A 141 -5.46 -5.09 37.49
C ILE A 141 -4.31 -6.09 37.57
N ASN A 142 -3.46 -6.02 38.60
CA ASN A 142 -2.31 -6.91 38.74
C ASN A 142 -2.75 -8.38 38.88
N ASN A 143 -3.82 -8.65 39.63
CA ASN A 143 -4.39 -10.00 39.73
C ASN A 143 -4.90 -10.53 38.38
N ALA A 144 -5.55 -9.68 37.58
CA ALA A 144 -6.00 -10.05 36.24
C ALA A 144 -4.82 -10.36 35.31
N ILE A 145 -3.78 -9.52 35.33
CA ILE A 145 -2.54 -9.75 34.56
C ILE A 145 -1.87 -11.06 34.99
N ASP A 146 -1.75 -11.32 36.29
CA ASP A 146 -1.14 -12.55 36.80
C ASP A 146 -1.92 -13.80 36.41
N THR A 147 -3.26 -13.71 36.39
CA THR A 147 -4.13 -14.79 35.91
C THR A 147 -3.87 -15.06 34.42
N LEU A 148 -3.94 -14.02 33.57
CA LEU A 148 -3.70 -14.15 32.13
C LEU A 148 -2.30 -14.69 31.82
N LYS A 149 -1.28 -14.22 32.55
CA LYS A 149 0.09 -14.73 32.43
C LYS A 149 0.19 -16.21 32.79
N SER A 150 -0.52 -16.65 33.84
CA SER A 150 -0.58 -18.07 34.21
C SER A 150 -1.33 -18.95 33.20
N GLU A 151 -2.26 -18.38 32.45
CA GLU A 151 -2.98 -19.02 31.33
C GLU A 151 -2.14 -19.06 30.04
N GLY A 152 -0.98 -18.40 30.03
CA GLY A 152 -0.02 -18.40 28.94
C GLY A 152 -0.11 -17.19 28.02
N SER A 153 -0.82 -16.12 28.39
CA SER A 153 -0.77 -14.85 27.67
C SER A 153 0.63 -14.25 27.71
N GLU A 154 1.14 -13.87 26.54
CA GLU A 154 2.45 -13.24 26.34
C GLU A 154 2.33 -11.72 26.16
N VAL A 155 1.14 -11.24 25.81
CA VAL A 155 0.81 -9.82 25.60
C VAL A 155 -0.57 -9.51 26.17
N ILE A 156 -0.78 -8.24 26.56
CA ILE A 156 -2.03 -7.75 27.15
C ILE A 156 -2.74 -6.78 26.21
N VAL A 157 -4.07 -6.83 26.17
CA VAL A 157 -4.93 -5.83 25.55
C VAL A 157 -5.79 -5.18 26.61
N ALA A 158 -5.73 -3.85 26.71
CA ALA A 158 -6.65 -3.07 27.52
C ALA A 158 -7.78 -2.54 26.62
N SER A 159 -9.03 -2.89 26.92
CA SER A 159 -10.18 -2.44 26.12
C SER A 159 -11.36 -2.04 27.01
N MET A 160 -11.78 -0.78 26.90
CA MET A 160 -12.90 -0.25 27.67
C MET A 160 -14.15 0.02 26.81
N ALA A 161 -15.35 -0.27 27.31
CA ALA A 161 -16.57 0.26 26.72
C ALA A 161 -16.54 1.79 26.71
N PHE A 162 -16.78 2.42 25.55
CA PHE A 162 -16.64 3.87 25.36
C PHE A 162 -15.23 4.43 25.64
N GLY A 163 -14.18 3.59 25.58
CA GLY A 163 -12.78 4.03 25.79
C GLY A 163 -12.30 5.07 24.78
N VAL A 164 -12.98 5.24 23.65
CA VAL A 164 -12.69 6.30 22.66
C VAL A 164 -13.13 7.69 23.12
N ASP A 165 -14.05 7.78 24.08
CA ASP A 165 -14.53 9.04 24.67
C ASP A 165 -13.67 9.48 25.89
N GLY A 166 -12.81 8.59 26.39
CA GLY A 166 -11.89 8.84 27.51
C GLY A 166 -11.13 7.57 27.93
N GLY A 167 -9.79 7.61 27.80
CA GLY A 167 -8.93 6.41 27.86
C GLY A 167 -8.27 6.11 29.21
N SER A 168 -8.54 6.89 30.27
CA SER A 168 -7.80 6.78 31.55
C SER A 168 -7.70 5.36 32.14
N GLN A 169 -8.72 4.53 31.95
CA GLN A 169 -8.72 3.15 32.45
C GLN A 169 -7.88 2.19 31.61
N GLU A 170 -7.80 2.43 30.29
CA GLU A 170 -6.90 1.65 29.43
C GLU A 170 -5.43 1.97 29.79
N GLU A 171 -5.15 3.23 30.13
CA GLU A 171 -3.84 3.72 30.59
C GLU A 171 -3.45 3.14 31.96
N GLU A 172 -4.35 3.07 32.94
CA GLU A 172 -4.09 2.40 34.22
C GLU A 172 -3.68 0.93 34.05
N ILE A 173 -4.30 0.21 33.10
CA ILE A 173 -3.96 -1.17 32.78
C ILE A 173 -2.61 -1.25 32.08
N HIS A 174 -2.37 -0.33 31.13
CA HIS A 174 -1.10 -0.21 30.42
C HIS A 174 0.07 -0.09 31.41
N ASP A 175 -0.02 0.85 32.35
CA ASP A 175 1.05 1.14 33.31
C ASP A 175 1.33 -0.05 34.24
N CYS A 176 0.29 -0.78 34.66
CA CYS A 176 0.47 -1.98 35.47
C CYS A 176 1.10 -3.13 34.67
N ALA A 177 0.72 -3.30 33.40
CA ALA A 177 1.28 -4.31 32.52
C ALA A 177 2.76 -4.05 32.20
N GLU A 178 3.12 -2.79 31.88
CA GLU A 178 4.51 -2.39 31.65
C GLU A 178 5.39 -2.64 32.89
N LYS A 179 4.92 -2.29 34.10
CA LYS A 179 5.64 -2.57 35.36
C LYS A 179 5.89 -4.07 35.59
N LYS A 180 5.06 -4.94 35.02
CA LYS A 180 5.22 -6.41 35.06
C LYS A 180 6.02 -6.97 33.89
N GLY A 181 6.53 -6.12 33.00
CA GLY A 181 7.28 -6.51 31.81
C GLY A 181 6.41 -7.19 30.75
N MET A 182 5.10 -6.96 30.77
CA MET A 182 4.16 -7.49 29.78
C MET A 182 3.92 -6.45 28.68
N PRO A 183 4.20 -6.74 27.40
CA PRO A 183 3.82 -5.86 26.31
C PRO A 183 2.30 -5.66 26.30
N VAL A 184 1.86 -4.43 26.06
CA VAL A 184 0.45 -4.06 26.18
C VAL A 184 0.00 -3.19 25.01
N THR A 185 -1.23 -3.40 24.55
CA THR A 185 -1.92 -2.58 23.55
C THR A 185 -3.18 -1.97 24.16
N MET A 186 -3.31 -0.64 24.09
CA MET A 186 -4.55 0.05 24.40
C MET A 186 -5.44 0.10 23.17
N ALA A 187 -6.69 -0.37 23.29
CA ALA A 187 -7.60 -0.43 22.16
C ALA A 187 -7.95 0.96 21.59
N SER A 188 -7.85 2.03 22.40
CA SER A 188 -8.12 3.41 21.99
C SER A 188 -6.95 4.09 21.29
N ASP A 189 -5.73 3.54 21.39
CA ASP A 189 -4.57 4.01 20.61
C ASP A 189 -4.59 3.49 19.18
N ILE A 190 -5.26 2.36 18.95
CA ILE A 190 -5.36 1.76 17.61
C ILE A 190 -6.36 2.51 16.74
N THR A 191 -7.50 2.89 17.30
CA THR A 191 -8.56 3.63 16.60
C THR A 191 -9.46 4.35 17.59
N LYS A 192 -9.98 5.52 17.18
CA LYS A 192 -11.00 6.28 17.91
C LYS A 192 -12.43 6.01 17.42
N LEU A 193 -12.61 5.01 16.56
CA LEU A 193 -13.94 4.61 16.06
C LEU A 193 -14.71 3.73 17.06
N TYR A 194 -16.04 3.87 17.06
CA TYR A 194 -16.94 3.00 17.81
C TYR A 194 -16.97 1.55 17.27
N GLY A 195 -17.62 0.65 18.00
CA GLY A 195 -17.72 -0.78 17.66
C GLY A 195 -16.82 -1.64 18.54
N LEU A 196 -17.23 -1.84 19.80
CA LEU A 196 -16.43 -2.44 20.87
C LEU A 196 -15.81 -3.80 20.49
N THR A 197 -16.59 -4.72 19.92
CA THR A 197 -16.08 -6.03 19.50
C THR A 197 -15.00 -5.91 18.43
N ARG A 198 -15.22 -5.10 17.38
CA ARG A 198 -14.24 -4.91 16.28
C ARG A 198 -12.99 -4.19 16.77
N ARG A 199 -13.14 -3.21 17.64
CA ARG A 199 -12.03 -2.47 18.27
C ARG A 199 -11.15 -3.39 19.13
N THR A 200 -11.78 -4.16 20.03
CA THR A 200 -11.08 -5.13 20.89
C THR A 200 -10.39 -6.20 20.05
N ARG A 201 -11.06 -6.72 19.01
CA ARG A 201 -10.46 -7.70 18.09
C ARG A 201 -9.27 -7.12 17.33
N THR A 202 -9.37 -5.88 16.85
CA THR A 202 -8.26 -5.20 16.17
C THR A 202 -7.07 -5.03 17.10
N ALA A 203 -7.31 -4.61 18.35
CA ALA A 203 -6.27 -4.50 19.37
C ALA A 203 -5.61 -5.85 19.70
N ALA A 204 -6.39 -6.94 19.73
CA ALA A 204 -5.85 -8.29 19.92
C ALA A 204 -4.99 -8.76 18.73
N ILE A 205 -5.41 -8.52 17.50
CA ILE A 205 -4.60 -8.83 16.30
C ILE A 205 -3.29 -8.02 16.31
N ASN A 206 -3.35 -6.75 16.72
CA ASN A 206 -2.18 -5.90 16.89
C ASN A 206 -1.21 -6.43 17.96
N ALA A 207 -1.72 -6.71 19.15
CA ALA A 207 -0.92 -7.21 20.26
C ALA A 207 -0.24 -8.54 19.92
N ALA A 208 -0.92 -9.43 19.18
CA ALA A 208 -0.43 -10.76 18.86
C ALA A 208 0.89 -10.77 18.07
N ILE A 209 1.19 -9.73 17.28
CA ILE A 209 2.45 -9.64 16.52
C ILE A 209 3.51 -8.75 17.18
N LEU A 210 3.15 -8.05 18.26
CA LEU A 210 4.01 -7.06 18.91
C LEU A 210 5.40 -7.61 19.28
N PRO A 211 5.54 -8.79 19.92
CA PRO A 211 6.86 -9.30 20.30
C PRO A 211 7.77 -9.57 19.09
N LYS A 212 7.22 -10.21 18.05
CA LYS A 212 7.95 -10.56 16.82
C LYS A 212 8.42 -9.31 16.07
N MET A 213 7.55 -8.31 15.96
CA MET A 213 7.86 -7.07 15.27
C MET A 213 8.89 -6.24 16.03
N MET A 214 8.78 -6.13 17.36
CA MET A 214 9.77 -5.44 18.18
C MET A 214 11.15 -6.08 18.12
N ALA A 215 11.23 -7.42 18.14
CA ALA A 215 12.50 -8.14 18.00
C ALA A 215 13.20 -7.79 16.67
N THR A 216 12.43 -7.79 15.57
CA THR A 216 12.95 -7.48 14.22
C THR A 216 13.41 -6.01 14.11
N ALA A 217 12.59 -5.07 14.59
CA ALA A 217 12.88 -3.64 14.52
C ALA A 217 14.11 -3.27 15.37
N ASN A 218 14.19 -3.75 16.61
CA ASN A 218 15.30 -3.45 17.51
C ASN A 218 16.63 -4.04 16.99
N ALA A 219 16.61 -5.24 16.41
CA ALA A 219 17.79 -5.85 15.82
C ALA A 219 18.29 -5.04 14.61
N THR A 220 17.36 -4.55 13.78
CA THR A 220 17.66 -3.71 12.62
C THR A 220 18.22 -2.36 13.07
N GLU A 221 17.56 -1.69 14.03
CA GLU A 221 18.00 -0.40 14.57
C GLU A 221 19.41 -0.48 15.16
N SER A 222 19.66 -1.46 16.04
CA SER A 222 20.97 -1.65 16.69
C SER A 222 22.10 -1.76 15.66
N SER A 223 21.81 -2.40 14.52
CA SER A 223 22.77 -2.63 13.47
C SER A 223 23.01 -1.40 12.60
N VAL A 224 21.95 -0.68 12.22
CA VAL A 224 22.04 0.61 11.53
C VAL A 224 22.87 1.61 12.36
N ARG A 225 22.67 1.61 13.69
CA ARG A 225 23.49 2.39 14.63
C ARG A 225 24.95 1.93 14.65
N ALA A 226 25.20 0.62 14.67
CA ALA A 226 26.55 0.07 14.67
C ALA A 226 27.34 0.41 13.39
N ALA A 227 26.66 0.56 12.25
CA ALA A 227 27.23 1.03 10.99
C ALA A 227 27.58 2.54 10.97
N GLY A 228 27.26 3.29 12.04
CA GLY A 228 27.59 4.70 12.19
C GLY A 228 26.50 5.68 11.75
N VAL A 229 25.29 5.21 11.45
CA VAL A 229 24.16 6.06 11.05
C VAL A 229 23.49 6.68 12.28
N THR A 230 23.39 8.01 12.28
CA THR A 230 22.85 8.78 13.43
C THR A 230 21.38 9.17 13.29
N VAL A 231 20.77 9.00 12.12
CA VAL A 231 19.33 9.24 11.95
C VAL A 231 18.47 8.09 12.50
N PRO A 232 17.25 8.35 13.00
CA PRO A 232 16.32 7.29 13.43
C PRO A 232 15.99 6.32 12.31
N LEU A 233 15.82 5.03 12.66
CA LEU A 233 15.31 4.04 11.72
C LEU A 233 13.79 4.19 11.59
N MET A 234 13.33 4.41 10.37
CA MET A 234 11.92 4.48 10.04
C MET A 234 11.38 3.12 9.58
N ILE A 235 10.12 2.85 9.91
CA ILE A 235 9.42 1.61 9.61
C ILE A 235 8.30 1.88 8.61
N MET A 236 8.31 1.17 7.49
CA MET A 236 7.28 1.28 6.46
C MET A 236 5.93 0.75 6.96
N ARG A 237 4.88 1.51 6.69
CA ARG A 237 3.47 1.19 6.97
C ARG A 237 2.77 0.67 5.71
N GLY A 238 1.74 -0.14 5.90
CA GLY A 238 0.86 -0.68 4.86
C GLY A 238 -0.01 0.37 4.18
N ASP A 239 -0.12 1.58 4.74
CA ASP A 239 -0.82 2.72 4.15
C ASP A 239 0.09 3.68 3.35
N GLY A 240 1.32 3.26 3.06
CA GLY A 240 2.27 4.03 2.26
C GLY A 240 3.10 5.04 3.04
N GLY A 241 2.87 5.19 4.35
CA GLY A 241 3.69 6.03 5.22
C GLY A 241 4.90 5.33 5.82
N VAL A 242 5.69 6.09 6.59
CA VAL A 242 6.64 5.57 7.56
C VAL A 242 6.37 6.10 8.96
N MET A 243 6.87 5.40 9.98
CA MET A 243 6.83 5.83 11.39
C MET A 243 8.10 5.37 12.12
N GLU A 244 8.44 6.04 13.22
CA GLU A 244 9.50 5.57 14.12
C GLU A 244 9.10 4.29 14.90
N ILE A 245 10.11 3.60 15.45
CA ILE A 245 9.94 2.37 16.25
C ILE A 245 9.07 2.59 17.50
N SER A 246 9.14 3.79 18.10
CA SER A 246 8.32 4.19 19.25
C SER A 246 6.83 4.11 18.93
N GLU A 247 6.41 4.59 17.76
CA GLU A 247 5.02 4.50 17.30
C GLU A 247 4.67 3.10 16.78
N MET A 248 5.62 2.44 16.12
CA MET A 248 5.45 1.03 15.71
C MET A 248 5.14 0.13 16.92
N ARG A 249 5.70 0.41 18.11
CA ARG A 249 5.40 -0.35 19.33
C ARG A 249 3.93 -0.31 19.73
N LYS A 250 3.24 0.81 19.48
CA LYS A 250 1.81 0.93 19.79
C LYS A 250 0.97 0.19 18.74
N ARG A 251 1.34 0.32 17.47
CA ARG A 251 0.56 -0.11 16.31
C ARG A 251 1.36 -0.97 15.32
N PRO A 252 2.01 -2.09 15.74
CA PRO A 252 2.81 -2.92 14.82
C PRO A 252 1.99 -3.48 13.65
N ILE A 253 0.67 -3.60 13.80
CA ILE A 253 -0.23 -4.05 12.73
C ILE A 253 -0.21 -3.14 11.50
N LEU A 254 0.16 -1.87 11.65
CA LEU A 254 0.32 -0.95 10.52
C LEU A 254 1.47 -1.39 9.60
N THR A 255 2.37 -2.27 10.02
CA THR A 255 3.45 -2.80 9.16
C THR A 255 3.00 -3.97 8.29
N ALA A 256 1.81 -4.53 8.55
CA ALA A 256 1.20 -5.51 7.67
C ALA A 256 1.01 -4.88 6.28
N MET A 257 1.32 -5.63 5.23
CA MET A 257 1.25 -5.14 3.83
C MET A 257 2.22 -3.99 3.49
N SER A 258 3.25 -3.74 4.30
CA SER A 258 4.23 -2.67 4.03
C SER A 258 5.03 -2.82 2.73
N GLY A 259 5.35 -4.06 2.32
CA GLY A 259 6.05 -4.33 1.05
C GLY A 259 5.25 -3.86 -0.17
N PRO A 260 4.03 -4.39 -0.41
CA PRO A 260 3.18 -3.90 -1.49
C PRO A 260 2.89 -2.40 -1.42
N ALA A 261 2.74 -1.86 -0.20
CA ALA A 261 2.56 -0.42 -0.01
C ALA A 261 3.79 0.39 -0.46
N ALA A 262 5.00 -0.08 -0.14
CA ALA A 262 6.24 0.54 -0.57
C ALA A 262 6.31 0.60 -2.09
N SER A 263 5.94 -0.46 -2.79
CA SER A 263 5.98 -0.46 -4.24
C SER A 263 4.95 0.47 -4.89
N VAL A 264 3.75 0.64 -4.29
CA VAL A 264 2.79 1.67 -4.70
C VAL A 264 3.39 3.07 -4.49
N MET A 265 4.05 3.31 -3.36
CA MET A 265 4.70 4.59 -3.08
C MET A 265 5.88 4.87 -4.01
N GLY A 266 6.68 3.85 -4.36
CA GLY A 266 7.71 3.95 -5.38
C GLY A 266 7.10 4.36 -6.72
N SER A 267 5.99 3.74 -7.12
CA SER A 267 5.29 4.10 -8.35
C SER A 267 4.76 5.53 -8.33
N LEU A 268 4.17 5.96 -7.20
CA LEU A 268 3.67 7.31 -7.05
C LEU A 268 4.79 8.35 -7.09
N MET A 269 5.84 8.17 -6.29
CA MET A 269 6.85 9.20 -6.06
C MET A 269 7.96 9.20 -7.12
N TYR A 270 8.42 8.02 -7.54
CA TYR A 270 9.51 7.89 -8.52
C TYR A 270 9.00 7.99 -9.96
N LEU A 271 7.85 7.38 -10.27
CA LEU A 271 7.29 7.38 -11.63
C LEU A 271 6.29 8.51 -11.88
N ARG A 272 5.97 9.29 -10.85
CA ARG A 272 4.97 10.37 -10.89
C ARG A 272 3.61 9.89 -11.42
N ALA A 273 3.24 8.66 -11.09
CA ALA A 273 1.98 8.07 -11.52
C ALA A 273 0.80 8.82 -10.86
N SER A 274 -0.17 9.28 -11.66
CA SER A 274 -1.35 10.00 -11.17
C SER A 274 -2.60 9.10 -11.12
N ASN A 275 -3.09 8.67 -12.29
CA ASN A 275 -4.09 7.62 -12.43
C ASN A 275 -3.40 6.38 -12.98
N ALA A 276 -3.28 5.37 -12.14
CA ALA A 276 -2.62 4.14 -12.51
C ALA A 276 -3.16 2.96 -11.71
N VAL A 277 -3.23 1.81 -12.37
CA VAL A 277 -3.34 0.53 -11.70
C VAL A 277 -1.93 0.00 -11.55
N TYR A 278 -1.48 0.01 -10.31
CA TYR A 278 -0.22 -0.56 -9.89
C TYR A 278 -0.28 -2.08 -10.05
N PHE A 279 0.74 -2.67 -10.66
CA PHE A 279 0.77 -4.08 -11.05
C PHE A 279 2.14 -4.70 -10.69
N GLU A 280 2.32 -5.12 -9.43
CA GLU A 280 3.52 -5.87 -9.02
C GLU A 280 3.42 -7.31 -9.43
N VAL A 281 4.44 -7.85 -10.10
CA VAL A 281 4.54 -9.28 -10.35
C VAL A 281 5.82 -9.81 -9.74
N GLY A 282 5.66 -10.67 -8.73
CA GLY A 282 6.74 -11.47 -8.19
C GLY A 282 6.83 -12.85 -8.85
N GLY A 283 7.52 -13.77 -8.18
CA GLY A 283 7.54 -15.18 -8.56
C GLY A 283 6.32 -15.97 -8.08
N THR A 284 5.59 -15.47 -7.07
CA THR A 284 4.53 -16.23 -6.37
C THR A 284 3.17 -15.55 -6.45
N THR A 285 3.15 -14.24 -6.27
CA THR A 285 1.95 -13.42 -6.21
C THR A 285 2.05 -12.21 -7.13
N THR A 286 0.89 -11.71 -7.55
CA THR A 286 0.75 -10.39 -8.17
C THR A 286 -0.01 -9.48 -7.21
N ASN A 287 0.52 -8.29 -6.94
CA ASN A 287 -0.13 -7.28 -6.11
C ASN A 287 -0.69 -6.19 -7.01
N ILE A 288 -2.01 -5.98 -6.95
CA ILE A 288 -2.69 -4.97 -7.77
C ILE A 288 -3.26 -3.89 -6.85
N GLY A 289 -2.82 -2.66 -7.05
CA GLY A 289 -3.28 -1.49 -6.32
C GLY A 289 -3.74 -0.39 -7.27
N VAL A 290 -4.29 0.68 -6.70
CA VAL A 290 -4.80 1.80 -7.49
C VAL A 290 -4.22 3.12 -6.99
N ILE A 291 -3.86 3.99 -7.92
CA ILE A 291 -3.54 5.39 -7.68
C ILE A 291 -4.57 6.19 -8.48
N LYS A 292 -5.24 7.12 -7.81
CA LYS A 292 -6.20 8.05 -8.41
C LYS A 292 -5.85 9.46 -7.99
N ASN A 293 -5.77 10.39 -8.93
CA ASN A 293 -5.44 11.80 -8.73
C ASN A 293 -4.16 12.00 -7.89
N GLY A 294 -3.14 11.17 -8.15
CA GLY A 294 -1.88 11.22 -7.42
C GLY A 294 -1.98 10.77 -5.96
N ARG A 295 -3.02 10.00 -5.60
CA ARG A 295 -3.20 9.42 -4.27
C ARG A 295 -3.47 7.93 -4.36
N PRO A 296 -2.86 7.09 -3.52
CA PRO A 296 -3.15 5.66 -3.52
C PRO A 296 -4.51 5.40 -2.89
N GLY A 297 -5.23 4.40 -3.41
CA GLY A 297 -6.47 3.92 -2.79
C GLY A 297 -6.19 3.32 -1.41
N VAL A 298 -6.98 3.71 -0.41
CA VAL A 298 -6.88 3.21 0.97
C VAL A 298 -8.18 2.47 1.33
N ASP A 299 -8.06 1.42 2.13
CA ASP A 299 -9.16 0.72 2.79
C ASP A 299 -8.69 0.11 4.12
N TYR A 300 -9.61 -0.47 4.90
CA TYR A 300 -9.23 -1.23 6.08
C TYR A 300 -8.68 -2.60 5.73
N ALA A 301 -7.56 -2.96 6.36
CA ALA A 301 -7.00 -4.28 6.25
C ALA A 301 -7.94 -5.36 6.81
N ILE A 302 -7.98 -6.51 6.14
CA ILE A 302 -8.68 -7.71 6.57
C ILE A 302 -7.62 -8.76 6.92
N ILE A 303 -7.63 -9.25 8.16
CA ILE A 303 -6.65 -10.24 8.65
C ILE A 303 -7.39 -11.52 9.04
N GLY A 304 -7.05 -12.66 8.42
CA GLY A 304 -7.73 -13.94 8.70
C GLY A 304 -9.24 -13.92 8.43
N GLY A 305 -9.70 -13.09 7.48
CA GLY A 305 -11.14 -12.88 7.24
C GLY A 305 -11.82 -11.96 8.26
N HIS A 306 -11.09 -11.38 9.21
CA HIS A 306 -11.62 -10.44 10.19
C HIS A 306 -11.40 -8.99 9.76
N PRO A 307 -12.48 -8.20 9.54
CA PRO A 307 -12.35 -6.77 9.31
C PRO A 307 -11.73 -6.06 10.51
N THR A 308 -10.75 -5.20 10.26
CA THR A 308 -10.02 -4.41 11.27
C THR A 308 -10.30 -2.91 11.09
N TYR A 309 -9.80 -2.06 11.98
CA TYR A 309 -9.80 -0.59 11.79
C TYR A 309 -8.42 -0.05 11.39
N ILE A 310 -7.61 -0.88 10.73
CA ILE A 310 -6.25 -0.52 10.35
C ILE A 310 -6.26 -0.05 8.90
N ASN A 311 -5.92 1.22 8.69
CA ASN A 311 -5.74 1.77 7.35
C ASN A 311 -4.58 1.06 6.64
N SER A 312 -4.82 0.69 5.38
CA SER A 312 -3.87 0.06 4.48
C SER A 312 -4.16 0.52 3.07
N LEU A 313 -3.16 0.53 2.20
CA LEU A 313 -3.42 0.67 0.77
C LEU A 313 -4.30 -0.50 0.32
N ASP A 314 -5.29 -0.22 -0.52
CA ASP A 314 -6.16 -1.25 -1.09
C ASP A 314 -5.39 -1.98 -2.20
N VAL A 315 -4.63 -2.97 -1.75
CA VAL A 315 -3.84 -3.83 -2.61
C VAL A 315 -4.43 -5.24 -2.59
N ARG A 316 -4.80 -5.71 -3.77
CA ARG A 316 -5.35 -7.04 -4.02
C ARG A 316 -4.22 -8.00 -4.35
N ILE A 317 -4.07 -9.05 -3.54
CA ILE A 317 -3.06 -10.09 -3.76
C ILE A 317 -3.67 -11.22 -4.57
N LEU A 318 -3.10 -11.52 -5.73
CA LEU A 318 -3.50 -12.63 -6.59
C LEU A 318 -2.47 -13.76 -6.55
N GLY A 319 -2.94 -14.99 -6.47
CA GLY A 319 -2.11 -16.21 -6.58
C GLY A 319 -1.72 -16.56 -8.03
N THR A 320 -1.48 -15.56 -8.88
CA THR A 320 -0.93 -15.76 -10.22
C THR A 320 0.20 -14.77 -10.44
N ALA A 321 1.36 -15.22 -10.89
CA ALA A 321 2.59 -14.44 -11.00
C ALA A 321 3.56 -15.09 -12.00
N GLY A 322 4.77 -14.56 -12.14
CA GLY A 322 5.73 -15.06 -13.14
C GLY A 322 6.09 -16.54 -12.98
N GLY A 323 6.11 -17.04 -11.74
CA GLY A 323 6.45 -18.42 -11.40
C GLY A 323 5.29 -19.37 -11.17
N SER A 324 4.06 -18.92 -11.36
CA SER A 324 2.89 -19.74 -11.12
C SER A 324 2.91 -20.98 -12.02
N MET A 325 2.72 -22.14 -11.40
CA MET A 325 2.71 -23.43 -12.07
C MET A 325 1.42 -23.60 -12.86
N VAL A 326 1.53 -24.23 -14.02
CA VAL A 326 0.40 -24.54 -14.89
C VAL A 326 -0.28 -25.83 -14.41
N ARG A 327 -1.60 -25.82 -14.38
CA ARG A 327 -2.44 -27.00 -14.10
C ARG A 327 -3.15 -27.41 -15.38
N ILE A 328 -3.11 -28.70 -15.72
CA ILE A 328 -3.72 -29.22 -16.94
C ILE A 328 -4.65 -30.39 -16.66
N SER A 329 -5.68 -30.53 -17.49
CA SER A 329 -6.47 -31.74 -17.61
C SER A 329 -5.97 -32.57 -18.79
N ASP A 330 -6.70 -33.61 -19.16
CA ASP A 330 -6.40 -34.37 -20.37
C ASP A 330 -6.63 -33.59 -21.67
N THR A 331 -7.41 -32.50 -21.63
CA THR A 331 -7.83 -31.77 -22.83
C THR A 331 -7.57 -30.27 -22.81
N ASP A 332 -7.24 -29.67 -21.65
CA ASP A 332 -7.06 -28.23 -21.57
C ASP A 332 -6.16 -27.76 -20.42
N VAL A 333 -5.75 -26.49 -20.46
CA VAL A 333 -5.19 -25.77 -19.31
C VAL A 333 -6.32 -25.42 -18.36
N VAL A 334 -6.29 -26.01 -17.16
CA VAL A 334 -7.33 -25.85 -16.14
C VAL A 334 -7.18 -24.54 -15.40
N ASP A 335 -5.95 -24.23 -14.99
CA ASP A 335 -5.65 -23.07 -14.15
C ASP A 335 -4.14 -22.76 -14.15
N VAL A 336 -3.77 -21.58 -13.66
CA VAL A 336 -2.38 -21.17 -13.42
C VAL A 336 -2.25 -20.64 -11.99
N GLY A 337 -1.37 -21.25 -11.21
CA GLY A 337 -1.31 -21.08 -9.76
C GLY A 337 -2.38 -21.89 -9.01
N PRO A 338 -2.60 -21.63 -7.70
CA PRO A 338 -1.90 -20.67 -6.86
C PRO A 338 -0.48 -21.10 -6.44
N ARG A 339 -0.07 -22.34 -6.73
CA ARG A 339 1.30 -22.78 -6.44
C ARG A 339 2.30 -22.22 -7.44
N SER A 340 3.48 -21.89 -6.94
CA SER A 340 4.62 -21.41 -7.71
C SER A 340 5.72 -22.48 -7.72
N ALA A 341 6.58 -22.46 -8.75
CA ALA A 341 7.58 -23.49 -9.00
C ALA A 341 8.48 -23.81 -7.79
N HIS A 342 8.88 -22.79 -7.02
CA HIS A 342 9.71 -22.96 -5.83
C HIS A 342 9.04 -23.81 -4.74
N ILE A 343 7.70 -23.76 -4.62
CA ILE A 343 6.93 -24.56 -3.66
C ILE A 343 7.01 -26.06 -4.02
N ALA A 344 7.08 -26.37 -5.31
CA ALA A 344 7.20 -27.73 -5.84
C ALA A 344 8.66 -28.20 -5.98
N GLY A 345 9.65 -27.39 -5.57
CA GLY A 345 11.07 -27.70 -5.77
C GLY A 345 11.47 -27.77 -7.25
N CYS A 346 10.81 -26.99 -8.11
CA CYS A 346 11.05 -26.96 -9.54
C CYS A 346 11.72 -25.65 -9.96
N GLU A 347 12.66 -25.73 -10.91
CA GLU A 347 13.17 -24.55 -11.61
C GLU A 347 12.26 -24.15 -12.78
N TYR A 348 12.39 -22.90 -13.24
CA TYR A 348 11.61 -22.43 -14.39
C TYR A 348 12.29 -22.90 -15.66
N ALA A 349 11.53 -23.52 -16.57
CA ALA A 349 12.06 -24.03 -17.83
C ALA A 349 12.77 -22.94 -18.66
N VAL A 350 12.23 -21.73 -18.66
CA VAL A 350 12.76 -20.59 -19.42
C VAL A 350 14.15 -20.11 -18.96
N PHE A 351 14.54 -20.39 -17.72
CA PHE A 351 15.87 -20.08 -17.17
C PHE A 351 16.79 -21.29 -17.11
N THR A 352 16.31 -22.46 -17.55
CA THR A 352 17.14 -23.67 -17.64
C THR A 352 17.91 -23.66 -18.97
N PRO A 353 19.21 -24.00 -18.98
CA PRO A 353 19.97 -24.12 -20.23
C PRO A 353 19.28 -25.07 -21.23
N GLU A 354 19.22 -24.66 -22.50
CA GLU A 354 18.42 -25.34 -23.52
C GLU A 354 18.91 -26.79 -23.78
N GLU A 355 20.21 -26.99 -23.63
CA GLU A 355 20.93 -28.25 -23.76
C GLU A 355 20.65 -29.24 -22.62
N GLU A 356 20.18 -28.75 -21.46
CA GLU A 356 19.77 -29.62 -20.35
C GLU A 356 18.36 -30.20 -20.57
N ILE A 357 17.52 -29.53 -21.36
CA ILE A 357 16.13 -29.93 -21.63
C ILE A 357 16.11 -31.03 -22.69
N VAL A 358 16.51 -32.22 -22.27
CA VAL A 358 16.53 -33.44 -23.08
C VAL A 358 15.48 -34.41 -22.55
N ASP A 359 14.62 -34.88 -23.45
CA ASP A 359 13.55 -35.85 -23.16
C ASP A 359 12.67 -35.43 -21.96
N PRO A 360 12.01 -34.25 -22.01
CA PRO A 360 11.18 -33.77 -20.91
C PRO A 360 9.92 -34.65 -20.76
N GLN A 361 9.85 -35.39 -19.66
CA GLN A 361 8.72 -36.27 -19.34
C GLN A 361 7.73 -35.57 -18.39
N ILE A 362 6.44 -35.56 -18.75
CA ILE A 362 5.39 -34.92 -17.96
C ILE A 362 5.14 -35.71 -16.67
N GLU A 363 5.27 -35.02 -15.53
CA GLU A 363 4.84 -35.50 -14.22
C GLU A 363 3.71 -34.59 -13.72
N LEU A 364 2.52 -35.15 -13.49
CA LEU A 364 1.46 -34.43 -12.79
C LEU A 364 1.64 -34.62 -11.28
N VAL A 365 1.76 -33.51 -10.55
CA VAL A 365 2.16 -33.51 -9.14
C VAL A 365 1.15 -32.79 -8.26
N SER A 366 1.17 -33.12 -6.97
CA SER A 366 0.52 -32.37 -5.89
C SER A 366 1.63 -31.72 -5.06
N PRO A 367 1.93 -30.42 -5.24
CA PRO A 367 3.10 -29.78 -4.63
C PRO A 367 3.11 -29.82 -3.09
N LYS A 368 1.93 -29.73 -2.46
CA LYS A 368 1.73 -29.88 -1.01
C LYS A 368 0.56 -30.82 -0.71
N PRO A 369 0.52 -31.45 0.47
CA PRO A 369 -0.63 -32.25 0.89
C PRO A 369 -1.94 -31.46 0.77
N GLY A 370 -2.92 -32.03 0.07
CA GLY A 370 -4.22 -31.39 -0.19
C GLY A 370 -4.30 -30.57 -1.47
N ASP A 371 -3.18 -30.32 -2.17
CA ASP A 371 -3.21 -29.70 -3.49
C ASP A 371 -3.76 -30.69 -4.53
N PRO A 372 -4.49 -30.21 -5.57
CA PRO A 372 -4.80 -31.01 -6.74
C PRO A 372 -3.56 -31.67 -7.35
N ALA A 373 -3.71 -32.87 -7.91
CA ALA A 373 -2.63 -33.64 -8.52
C ALA A 373 -2.49 -33.38 -10.03
N ASP A 374 -2.77 -32.14 -10.46
CA ASP A 374 -2.84 -31.73 -11.87
C ASP A 374 -1.80 -30.64 -12.23
N TYR A 375 -0.88 -30.32 -11.31
CA TYR A 375 0.21 -29.39 -11.57
C TYR A 375 1.26 -30.03 -12.46
N VAL A 376 1.68 -29.31 -13.48
CA VAL A 376 2.71 -29.76 -14.41
C VAL A 376 4.09 -29.62 -13.79
N ALA A 377 4.83 -30.72 -13.73
CA ALA A 377 6.27 -30.73 -13.61
C ALA A 377 6.85 -31.55 -14.78
N LEU A 378 8.13 -31.34 -15.08
CA LEU A 378 8.85 -32.05 -16.11
C LEU A 378 10.10 -32.67 -15.51
N ARG A 379 10.26 -33.98 -15.67
CA ARG A 379 11.53 -34.66 -15.36
C ARG A 379 12.36 -34.75 -16.62
N LEU A 380 13.56 -34.19 -16.57
CA LEU A 380 14.53 -34.25 -17.64
C LEU A 380 15.34 -35.55 -17.56
N LYS A 381 16.00 -35.94 -18.66
CA LYS A 381 16.87 -37.13 -18.72
C LYS A 381 17.98 -37.13 -17.66
N ASN A 382 18.50 -35.95 -17.29
CA ASN A 382 19.52 -35.80 -16.24
C ASN A 382 18.96 -35.91 -14.80
N GLY A 383 17.66 -36.16 -14.65
CA GLY A 383 16.98 -36.31 -13.36
C GLY A 383 16.48 -34.99 -12.74
N LYS A 384 16.90 -33.84 -13.28
CA LYS A 384 16.45 -32.51 -12.84
C LYS A 384 14.95 -32.35 -13.07
N ARG A 385 14.28 -31.66 -12.15
CA ARG A 385 12.85 -31.36 -12.24
C ARG A 385 12.65 -29.86 -12.50
N ILE A 386 11.96 -29.54 -13.57
CA ILE A 386 11.61 -28.17 -13.97
C ILE A 386 10.10 -28.05 -14.15
N THR A 387 9.59 -26.84 -14.39
CA THR A 387 8.18 -26.61 -14.73
C THR A 387 8.04 -25.48 -15.76
N ILE A 388 6.92 -25.47 -16.46
CA ILE A 388 6.45 -24.32 -17.25
C ILE A 388 5.69 -23.34 -16.35
N THR A 389 5.76 -22.05 -16.67
CA THR A 389 5.19 -20.95 -15.88
C THR A 389 4.65 -19.83 -16.78
N ASN A 390 3.98 -18.81 -16.22
CA ASN A 390 3.61 -17.58 -16.95
C ASN A 390 4.83 -16.93 -17.64
N THR A 391 5.99 -16.90 -16.98
CA THR A 391 7.23 -16.37 -17.59
C THR A 391 7.63 -17.16 -18.83
N CYS A 392 7.47 -18.49 -18.81
CA CYS A 392 7.73 -19.33 -19.99
C CYS A 392 6.79 -18.97 -21.14
N ALA A 393 5.48 -18.88 -20.86
CA ALA A 393 4.47 -18.54 -21.86
C ALA A 393 4.70 -17.15 -22.47
N ALA A 394 4.98 -16.13 -21.65
CA ALA A 394 5.24 -14.78 -22.12
C ALA A 394 6.48 -14.68 -23.03
N ASN A 395 7.57 -15.40 -22.70
CA ASN A 395 8.76 -15.46 -23.56
C ASN A 395 8.51 -16.22 -24.87
N VAL A 396 7.72 -17.30 -24.85
CA VAL A 396 7.33 -18.03 -26.07
C VAL A 396 6.53 -17.14 -27.04
N LEU A 397 5.65 -16.29 -26.49
CA LEU A 397 4.85 -15.33 -27.24
C LEU A 397 5.63 -14.06 -27.66
N GLY A 398 6.90 -13.93 -27.27
CA GLY A 398 7.72 -12.76 -27.60
C GLY A 398 7.30 -11.48 -26.88
N LEU A 399 6.62 -11.59 -25.74
CA LEU A 399 6.11 -10.45 -24.97
C LEU A 399 7.15 -9.85 -24.00
N VAL A 400 8.26 -10.55 -23.80
CA VAL A 400 9.30 -10.16 -22.86
C VAL A 400 10.53 -9.75 -23.65
N GLU A 401 10.88 -8.46 -23.61
CA GLU A 401 12.06 -7.92 -24.28
C GLU A 401 13.36 -8.19 -23.47
N PRO A 402 14.54 -8.22 -24.12
CA PRO A 402 15.81 -8.60 -23.49
C PRO A 402 16.24 -7.79 -22.26
N GLN A 403 15.80 -6.54 -22.15
CA GLN A 403 16.14 -5.68 -21.02
C GLN A 403 15.38 -6.03 -19.73
N TYR A 404 14.26 -6.76 -19.83
CA TYR A 404 13.45 -7.08 -18.66
C TYR A 404 14.02 -8.27 -17.90
N PHE A 405 13.97 -8.21 -16.58
CA PHE A 405 14.45 -9.28 -15.69
C PHE A 405 13.79 -10.65 -15.96
N ALA A 406 12.55 -10.65 -16.44
CA ALA A 406 11.80 -11.87 -16.79
C ALA A 406 12.22 -12.50 -18.14
N HIS A 407 13.14 -11.87 -18.89
CA HIS A 407 13.59 -12.39 -20.18
C HIS A 407 14.44 -13.64 -19.97
N GLY A 408 14.09 -14.72 -20.65
CA GLY A 408 14.85 -15.96 -20.63
C GLY A 408 14.87 -16.64 -21.99
N ASN A 409 15.27 -17.91 -22.01
CA ASN A 409 15.42 -18.65 -23.24
C ASN A 409 14.06 -19.18 -23.73
N ALA A 410 13.49 -18.50 -24.73
CA ALA A 410 12.22 -18.90 -25.35
C ALA A 410 12.28 -20.31 -25.96
N ASN A 411 13.42 -20.75 -26.50
CA ASN A 411 13.56 -22.11 -27.06
C ASN A 411 13.59 -23.18 -25.95
N ALA A 412 14.22 -22.89 -24.82
CA ALA A 412 14.17 -23.74 -23.65
C ALA A 412 12.72 -23.92 -23.16
N ALA A 413 11.97 -22.81 -23.08
CA ALA A 413 10.54 -22.86 -22.79
C ALA A 413 9.74 -23.66 -23.84
N ARG A 414 10.00 -23.48 -25.14
CA ARG A 414 9.33 -24.26 -26.21
C ARG A 414 9.59 -25.76 -26.07
N LYS A 415 10.85 -26.18 -25.84
CA LYS A 415 11.20 -27.59 -25.62
C LYS A 415 10.46 -28.19 -24.43
N ALA A 416 10.36 -27.46 -23.33
CA ALA A 416 9.62 -27.89 -22.14
C ALA A 416 8.11 -27.94 -22.37
N MET A 417 7.56 -27.01 -23.16
CA MET A 417 6.13 -26.94 -23.47
C MET A 417 5.67 -27.96 -24.51
N GLN A 418 6.56 -28.41 -25.40
CA GLN A 418 6.24 -29.33 -26.49
C GLN A 418 5.51 -30.61 -26.06
N PRO A 419 5.97 -31.42 -25.07
CA PRO A 419 5.27 -32.65 -24.70
C PRO A 419 3.84 -32.38 -24.21
N ILE A 420 3.60 -31.22 -23.59
CA ILE A 420 2.30 -30.83 -23.06
C ILE A 420 1.40 -30.39 -24.22
N ALA A 421 1.93 -29.61 -25.17
CA ALA A 421 1.23 -29.21 -26.38
C ALA A 421 0.82 -30.44 -27.22
N ASP A 422 1.72 -31.42 -27.36
CA ASP A 422 1.46 -32.69 -28.03
C ASP A 422 0.34 -33.48 -27.34
N ARG A 423 0.38 -33.58 -26.01
CA ARG A 423 -0.67 -34.23 -25.21
C ARG A 423 -2.04 -33.58 -25.43
N LEU A 424 -2.08 -32.25 -25.46
CA LEU A 424 -3.31 -31.46 -25.64
C LEU A 424 -3.71 -31.31 -27.12
N LYS A 425 -2.89 -31.78 -28.06
CA LYS A 425 -3.09 -31.68 -29.52
C LYS A 425 -3.22 -30.25 -30.03
N ILE A 426 -2.38 -29.35 -29.50
CA ILE A 426 -2.30 -27.93 -29.88
C ILE A 426 -0.85 -27.53 -30.16
N THR A 427 -0.63 -26.32 -30.67
CA THR A 427 0.73 -25.79 -30.81
C THR A 427 1.26 -25.27 -29.47
N VAL A 428 2.59 -25.09 -29.38
CA VAL A 428 3.23 -24.50 -28.19
C VAL A 428 2.77 -23.05 -27.97
N GLU A 429 2.59 -22.27 -29.05
CA GLU A 429 2.08 -20.90 -29.00
C GLU A 429 0.62 -20.86 -28.53
N GLU A 430 -0.21 -21.81 -28.94
CA GLU A 430 -1.59 -21.91 -28.44
C GLU A 430 -1.62 -22.28 -26.95
N LEU A 431 -0.78 -23.22 -26.52
CA LEU A 431 -0.61 -23.54 -25.10
C LEU A 431 -0.16 -22.31 -24.29
N ALA A 432 0.82 -21.57 -24.78
CA ALA A 432 1.28 -20.33 -24.15
C ALA A 432 0.15 -19.30 -24.03
N THR A 433 -0.65 -19.14 -25.08
CA THR A 433 -1.81 -18.23 -25.08
C THR A 433 -2.85 -18.65 -24.04
N ARG A 434 -3.17 -19.94 -23.93
CA ARG A 434 -4.13 -20.45 -22.93
C ARG A 434 -3.64 -20.27 -21.49
N ILE A 435 -2.35 -20.43 -21.24
CA ILE A 435 -1.73 -20.14 -19.94
C ILE A 435 -1.90 -18.66 -19.59
N MET A 436 -1.58 -17.76 -20.52
CA MET A 436 -1.73 -16.32 -20.32
C MET A 436 -3.20 -15.93 -20.11
N GLU A 437 -4.13 -16.56 -20.82
CA GLU A 437 -5.57 -16.31 -20.67
C GLU A 437 -6.08 -16.63 -19.27
N LYS A 438 -5.68 -17.78 -18.69
CA LYS A 438 -6.08 -18.17 -17.33
C LYS A 438 -5.57 -17.21 -16.27
N SER A 439 -4.38 -16.65 -16.47
CA SER A 439 -3.86 -15.59 -15.60
C SER A 439 -4.59 -14.26 -15.82
N PHE A 440 -4.87 -13.91 -17.08
CA PHE A 440 -5.62 -12.71 -17.46
C PHE A 440 -7.01 -12.66 -16.84
N GLU A 441 -7.78 -13.77 -16.88
CA GLU A 441 -9.12 -13.85 -16.28
C GLU A 441 -9.14 -13.39 -14.80
N LYS A 442 -8.12 -13.77 -14.01
CA LYS A 442 -8.00 -13.40 -12.59
C LYS A 442 -7.62 -11.93 -12.43
N VAL A 443 -6.71 -11.47 -13.27
CA VAL A 443 -6.18 -10.11 -13.26
C VAL A 443 -7.23 -9.10 -13.70
N ASP A 444 -7.88 -9.33 -14.85
CA ASP A 444 -8.92 -8.45 -15.41
C ASP A 444 -10.07 -8.25 -14.41
N LYS A 445 -10.55 -9.34 -13.81
CA LYS A 445 -11.57 -9.27 -12.76
C LYS A 445 -11.12 -8.34 -11.61
N CYS A 446 -9.91 -8.52 -11.10
CA CYS A 446 -9.38 -7.71 -10.02
C CYS A 446 -9.25 -6.22 -10.39
N ILE A 447 -8.77 -5.93 -11.60
CA ILE A 447 -8.61 -4.54 -12.06
C ILE A 447 -9.99 -3.88 -12.25
N ARG A 448 -10.97 -4.60 -12.79
CA ARG A 448 -12.34 -4.07 -12.95
C ARG A 448 -13.00 -3.78 -11.60
N GLU A 449 -12.86 -4.66 -10.61
CA GLU A 449 -13.37 -4.44 -9.25
C GLU A 449 -12.73 -3.20 -8.60
N LEU A 450 -11.42 -2.99 -8.77
CA LEU A 450 -10.74 -1.79 -8.28
C LEU A 450 -11.18 -0.54 -9.06
N ALA A 451 -11.28 -0.62 -10.39
CA ALA A 451 -11.70 0.51 -11.21
C ALA A 451 -13.12 0.95 -10.89
N GLU A 452 -14.04 0.01 -10.66
CA GLU A 452 -15.40 0.29 -10.20
C GLU A 452 -15.40 0.94 -8.80
N LYS A 453 -14.71 0.32 -7.82
CA LYS A 453 -14.66 0.83 -6.45
C LYS A 453 -14.13 2.25 -6.36
N TYR A 454 -13.10 2.57 -7.14
CA TYR A 454 -12.46 3.89 -7.14
C TYR A 454 -12.94 4.81 -8.26
N GLN A 455 -13.98 4.42 -9.02
CA GLN A 455 -14.53 5.20 -10.13
C GLN A 455 -13.45 5.68 -11.10
N LEU A 456 -12.61 4.76 -11.55
CA LEU A 456 -11.65 4.99 -12.63
C LEU A 456 -12.30 4.66 -13.97
N GLU A 457 -12.40 5.67 -14.84
CA GLU A 457 -12.87 5.46 -16.21
C GLU A 457 -11.83 4.66 -17.01
N HIS A 458 -12.29 3.82 -17.95
CA HIS A 458 -11.41 2.92 -18.71
C HIS A 458 -10.26 3.66 -19.43
N ASP A 459 -10.54 4.85 -19.95
CA ASP A 459 -9.54 5.68 -20.64
C ASP A 459 -8.57 6.40 -19.70
N GLN A 460 -8.82 6.38 -18.40
CA GLN A 460 -7.90 6.85 -17.36
C GLN A 460 -7.03 5.71 -16.80
N ILE A 461 -7.31 4.45 -17.15
CA ILE A 461 -6.53 3.30 -16.67
C ILE A 461 -5.22 3.20 -17.43
N LYS A 462 -4.12 3.19 -16.68
CA LYS A 462 -2.78 2.82 -17.15
C LYS A 462 -2.21 1.75 -16.23
N LEU A 463 -1.65 0.67 -16.78
CA LEU A 463 -0.99 -0.36 -15.98
C LEU A 463 0.49 -0.01 -15.74
N VAL A 464 0.93 0.00 -14.49
CA VAL A 464 2.33 0.27 -14.14
C VAL A 464 2.95 -1.00 -13.58
N GLY A 465 3.81 -1.62 -14.38
CA GLY A 465 4.40 -2.93 -14.10
C GLY A 465 5.59 -2.83 -13.18
N CYS A 466 5.52 -3.53 -12.05
CA CYS A 466 6.51 -3.48 -10.98
C CYS A 466 6.99 -4.88 -10.60
N GLY A 467 8.16 -4.97 -9.98
CA GLY A 467 8.79 -6.23 -9.62
C GLY A 467 9.47 -6.94 -10.81
N GLY A 468 10.37 -7.87 -10.50
CA GLY A 468 11.16 -8.57 -11.52
C GLY A 468 10.33 -9.43 -12.48
N GLY A 469 9.10 -9.81 -12.10
CA GLY A 469 8.19 -10.57 -12.94
C GLY A 469 7.27 -9.72 -13.82
N ALA A 470 7.33 -8.38 -13.77
CA ALA A 470 6.32 -7.49 -14.38
C ALA A 470 5.96 -7.90 -15.82
N ALA A 471 6.99 -8.03 -16.67
CA ALA A 471 6.85 -8.36 -18.09
C ALA A 471 6.24 -9.75 -18.36
N SER A 472 6.19 -10.64 -17.36
CA SER A 472 5.58 -11.97 -17.50
C SER A 472 4.06 -11.95 -17.57
N LEU A 473 3.39 -10.85 -17.19
CA LEU A 473 1.93 -10.72 -17.20
C LEU A 473 1.44 -9.41 -17.81
N ILE A 474 2.08 -8.28 -17.45
CA ILE A 474 1.51 -6.95 -17.75
C ILE A 474 1.30 -6.70 -19.24
N CYS A 475 2.26 -7.10 -20.10
CA CYS A 475 2.18 -6.86 -21.53
C CYS A 475 0.95 -7.53 -22.15
N TYR A 476 0.67 -8.77 -21.76
CA TYR A 476 -0.50 -9.50 -22.23
C TYR A 476 -1.80 -8.87 -21.70
N CYS A 477 -1.86 -8.58 -20.40
CA CYS A 477 -3.04 -8.00 -19.77
C CYS A 477 -3.37 -6.63 -20.36
N ALA A 478 -2.39 -5.73 -20.48
CA ALA A 478 -2.59 -4.39 -21.03
C ALA A 478 -3.09 -4.41 -22.47
N ASN A 479 -2.45 -5.22 -23.33
CA ASN A 479 -2.85 -5.37 -24.73
C ASN A 479 -4.28 -5.89 -24.85
N LYS A 480 -4.66 -6.86 -24.01
CA LYS A 480 -6.01 -7.44 -24.05
C LYS A 480 -7.09 -6.53 -23.46
N MET A 481 -6.73 -5.67 -22.53
CA MET A 481 -7.62 -4.63 -21.98
C MET A 481 -7.68 -3.37 -22.84
N GLU A 482 -6.82 -3.26 -23.86
CA GLU A 482 -6.64 -2.07 -24.70
C GLU A 482 -6.29 -0.81 -23.89
N VAL A 483 -5.46 -0.98 -22.85
CA VAL A 483 -4.99 0.13 -21.99
C VAL A 483 -3.49 0.33 -22.11
N PRO A 484 -2.98 1.57 -21.94
CA PRO A 484 -1.55 1.82 -21.90
C PRO A 484 -0.87 1.09 -20.74
N TYR A 485 0.39 0.71 -20.93
CA TYR A 485 1.23 0.21 -19.85
C TYR A 485 2.63 0.79 -19.88
N SER A 486 3.33 0.69 -18.76
CA SER A 486 4.75 1.00 -18.65
C SER A 486 5.43 0.07 -17.65
N ILE A 487 6.61 -0.43 -17.98
CA ILE A 487 7.52 -1.07 -17.04
C ILE A 487 8.71 -0.12 -16.88
N PRO A 488 8.88 0.54 -15.73
CA PRO A 488 9.91 1.53 -15.55
C PRO A 488 11.30 0.88 -15.43
N GLU A 489 12.33 1.69 -15.64
CA GLU A 489 13.68 1.32 -15.22
C GLU A 489 13.68 1.06 -13.70
N ASN A 490 14.43 0.05 -13.26
CA ASN A 490 14.55 -0.31 -11.84
C ASN A 490 13.25 -0.87 -11.22
N ALA A 491 12.29 -1.34 -12.03
CA ALA A 491 11.06 -1.98 -11.58
C ALA A 491 11.30 -3.11 -10.56
N GLU A 492 12.44 -3.79 -10.64
CA GLU A 492 12.85 -4.88 -9.76
C GLU A 492 13.22 -4.44 -8.33
N VAL A 493 13.50 -3.15 -8.11
CA VAL A 493 13.82 -2.56 -6.79
C VAL A 493 12.85 -1.43 -6.40
N ILE A 494 11.68 -1.35 -7.05
CA ILE A 494 10.71 -0.26 -6.85
C ILE A 494 10.18 -0.19 -5.41
N SER A 495 10.09 -1.33 -4.71
CA SER A 495 9.73 -1.37 -3.29
C SER A 495 10.75 -0.59 -2.47
N SER A 496 12.06 -0.91 -2.59
CA SER A 496 13.15 -0.22 -1.92
C SER A 496 13.21 1.28 -2.27
N ILE A 497 12.92 1.64 -3.53
CA ILE A 497 12.79 3.05 -3.94
C ILE A 497 11.65 3.72 -3.17
N GLY A 498 10.48 3.08 -3.12
CA GLY A 498 9.33 3.59 -2.38
C GLY A 498 9.58 3.74 -0.89
N VAL A 499 10.31 2.80 -0.27
CA VAL A 499 10.76 2.92 1.12
C VAL A 499 11.66 4.14 1.30
N ALA A 500 12.63 4.37 0.40
CA ALA A 500 13.57 5.50 0.47
C ALA A 500 12.87 6.87 0.28
N LEU A 501 11.78 6.91 -0.49
CA LEU A 501 11.01 8.11 -0.79
C LEU A 501 9.78 8.29 0.11
N ALA A 502 9.50 7.34 1.00
CA ALA A 502 8.33 7.41 1.86
C ALA A 502 8.38 8.61 2.82
N MET A 503 7.19 9.15 3.10
CA MET A 503 6.99 10.24 4.05
C MET A 503 6.34 9.71 5.32
N VAL A 504 6.52 10.43 6.42
CA VAL A 504 5.78 10.15 7.65
C VAL A 504 4.31 10.40 7.36
N ARG A 505 3.45 9.49 7.78
CA ARG A 505 1.99 9.58 7.61
C ARG A 505 1.32 9.12 8.88
N ASP A 506 0.27 9.80 9.31
CA ASP A 506 -0.66 9.29 10.32
C ASP A 506 -2.10 9.66 9.99
N VAL A 507 -3.05 8.89 10.51
CA VAL A 507 -4.48 9.01 10.22
C VAL A 507 -5.27 9.01 11.52
N VAL A 508 -6.09 10.05 11.70
CA VAL A 508 -7.03 10.16 12.81
C VAL A 508 -8.44 10.09 12.25
N GLU A 509 -9.25 9.16 12.77
CA GLU A 509 -10.64 8.99 12.35
C GLU A 509 -11.58 9.14 13.54
N ARG A 510 -12.67 9.91 13.36
CA ARG A 510 -13.68 10.11 14.39
C ARG A 510 -15.08 10.18 13.78
N ILE A 511 -16.06 9.62 14.47
CA ILE A 511 -17.47 9.80 14.10
C ILE A 511 -17.99 11.03 14.84
N VAL A 512 -18.34 12.07 14.09
CA VAL A 512 -18.87 13.33 14.62
C VAL A 512 -20.17 13.64 13.86
N PRO A 513 -21.35 13.42 14.46
CA PRO A 513 -22.61 13.80 13.85
C PRO A 513 -22.66 15.32 13.60
N ASN A 514 -22.92 15.72 12.35
CA ASN A 514 -23.00 17.13 11.92
C ASN A 514 -21.76 17.96 12.35
N PRO A 515 -20.59 17.67 11.76
CA PRO A 515 -19.34 18.21 12.25
C PRO A 515 -19.24 19.74 12.09
N THR A 516 -18.80 20.41 13.14
CA THR A 516 -18.54 21.86 13.13
C THR A 516 -17.12 22.17 12.70
N GLN A 517 -16.82 23.42 12.33
CA GLN A 517 -15.44 23.87 12.06
C GLN A 517 -14.50 23.59 13.24
N LYS A 518 -15.00 23.72 14.47
CA LYS A 518 -14.22 23.46 15.68
C LYS A 518 -13.83 21.98 15.78
N ASP A 519 -14.76 21.07 15.52
CA ASP A 519 -14.51 19.63 15.57
C ASP A 519 -13.44 19.23 14.54
N ILE A 520 -13.55 19.75 13.31
CA ILE A 520 -12.59 19.47 12.26
C ILE A 520 -11.21 20.05 12.61
N ALA A 521 -11.15 21.26 13.19
CA ALA A 521 -9.90 21.87 13.64
C ALA A 521 -9.22 21.06 14.76
N GLU A 522 -9.98 20.52 15.72
CA GLU A 522 -9.45 19.66 16.79
C GLU A 522 -8.88 18.36 16.22
N ILE A 523 -9.59 17.70 15.31
CA ILE A 523 -9.12 16.46 14.66
C ILE A 523 -7.90 16.73 13.77
N LYS A 524 -7.88 17.86 13.04
CA LYS A 524 -6.70 18.29 12.26
C LYS A 524 -5.48 18.44 13.14
N LYS A 525 -5.63 19.08 14.31
CA LYS A 525 -4.54 19.24 15.28
C LYS A 525 -4.04 17.88 15.81
N GLU A 526 -4.96 16.98 16.17
CA GLU A 526 -4.59 15.63 16.62
C GLU A 526 -3.82 14.85 15.55
N ALA A 527 -4.20 14.97 14.28
CA ALA A 527 -3.47 14.35 13.18
C ALA A 527 -2.06 14.92 13.00
N VAL A 528 -1.88 16.24 13.16
CA VAL A 528 -0.55 16.87 13.19
C VAL A 528 0.29 16.32 14.32
N ASP A 529 -0.25 16.29 15.55
CA ASP A 529 0.46 15.78 16.73
C ASP A 529 0.86 14.30 16.54
N ALA A 530 -0.03 13.48 15.95
CA ALA A 530 0.26 12.08 15.64
C ALA A 530 1.38 11.90 14.60
N ALA A 531 1.41 12.74 13.56
CA ALA A 531 2.50 12.73 12.58
C ALA A 531 3.84 13.18 13.21
N ILE A 532 3.84 14.18 14.10
CA ILE A 532 5.04 14.60 14.84
C ILE A 532 5.56 13.45 15.71
N ASN A 533 4.68 12.80 16.46
CA ASN A 533 5.05 11.63 17.28
C ASN A 533 5.61 10.48 16.44
N SER A 534 5.16 10.35 15.19
CA SER A 534 5.67 9.37 14.21
C SER A 534 7.01 9.75 13.58
N GLY A 535 7.56 10.93 13.88
CA GLY A 535 8.86 11.40 13.42
C GLY A 535 8.81 12.53 12.37
N ALA A 536 7.64 13.12 12.10
CA ALA A 536 7.53 14.23 11.16
C ALA A 536 8.06 15.55 11.75
N SER A 537 8.73 16.32 10.91
CA SER A 537 9.07 17.71 11.19
C SER A 537 7.80 18.57 11.13
N PRO A 538 7.46 19.35 12.19
CA PRO A 538 6.23 20.14 12.27
C PRO A 538 5.98 21.05 11.07
N ASP A 539 7.03 21.72 10.58
CA ASP A 539 6.94 22.69 9.48
C ASP A 539 6.67 22.05 8.10
N THR A 540 6.68 20.72 8.03
CA THR A 540 6.54 19.95 6.78
C THR A 540 5.20 19.23 6.68
N ILE A 541 4.37 19.31 7.72
CA ILE A 541 3.14 18.52 7.80
C ILE A 541 2.03 19.19 7.00
N GLU A 542 1.45 18.41 6.08
CA GLU A 542 0.21 18.72 5.40
C GLU A 542 -0.89 17.81 5.92
N VAL A 543 -2.10 18.36 6.10
CA VAL A 543 -3.27 17.59 6.54
C VAL A 543 -4.36 17.65 5.49
N HIS A 544 -4.86 16.49 5.09
CA HIS A 544 -6.03 16.32 4.25
C HIS A 544 -7.22 15.85 5.10
N ILE A 545 -8.40 16.42 4.89
CA ILE A 545 -9.64 16.06 5.62
C ILE A 545 -10.64 15.47 4.64
N GLU A 546 -11.15 14.29 4.97
CA GLU A 546 -12.26 13.64 4.26
C GLU A 546 -13.45 13.53 5.22
N ILE A 547 -14.67 13.84 4.73
CA ILE A 547 -15.91 13.69 5.50
C ILE A 547 -16.87 12.77 4.74
N ASP A 548 -17.17 11.63 5.34
CA ASP A 548 -18.23 10.74 4.89
C ASP A 548 -19.56 11.15 5.57
N SER A 549 -20.46 11.75 4.79
CA SER A 549 -21.75 12.21 5.27
C SER A 549 -22.72 11.09 5.64
N GLN A 550 -22.56 9.89 5.08
CA GLN A 550 -23.43 8.75 5.39
C GLN A 550 -23.12 8.17 6.76
N THR A 551 -21.83 8.10 7.11
CA THR A 551 -21.38 7.54 8.40
C THR A 551 -21.06 8.62 9.43
N SER A 552 -21.11 9.89 9.04
CA SER A 552 -20.63 11.03 9.85
C SER A 552 -19.16 10.85 10.30
N LYS A 553 -18.36 10.12 9.50
CA LYS A 553 -16.95 9.88 9.79
C LYS A 553 -16.10 10.99 9.19
N ILE A 554 -15.24 11.57 10.01
CA ILE A 554 -14.17 12.47 9.60
C ILE A 554 -12.86 11.69 9.63
N THR A 555 -12.10 11.76 8.55
CA THR A 555 -10.74 11.22 8.43
C THR A 555 -9.79 12.38 8.23
N ALA A 556 -8.83 12.57 9.13
CA ALA A 556 -7.72 13.49 8.97
C ALA A 556 -6.44 12.72 8.70
N ILE A 557 -5.82 12.99 7.55
CA ILE A 557 -4.60 12.33 7.08
C ILE A 557 -3.47 13.36 7.12
N ALA A 558 -2.55 13.22 8.05
CA ALA A 558 -1.37 14.05 8.14
C ALA A 558 -0.19 13.37 7.44
N THR A 559 0.55 14.10 6.61
CA THR A 559 1.75 13.61 5.92
C THR A 559 2.87 14.64 6.05
N GLY A 560 4.10 14.22 6.34
CA GLY A 560 5.24 15.13 6.49
C GLY A 560 6.60 14.43 6.32
N SER A 561 7.68 15.20 6.23
CA SER A 561 9.05 14.70 6.11
C SER A 561 9.78 14.70 7.46
N THR A 562 10.82 13.89 7.62
CA THR A 562 11.61 13.79 8.86
C THR A 562 12.60 14.96 9.08
N GLU A 563 12.85 15.79 8.06
CA GLU A 563 13.82 16.90 8.12
C GLU A 563 13.14 18.25 7.90
N VAL A 564 13.55 19.27 8.66
CA VAL A 564 13.15 20.68 8.44
C VAL A 564 14.04 21.28 7.35
N LYS A 565 13.60 21.28 6.10
CA LYS A 565 14.02 22.21 5.05
C LYS A 565 13.01 22.14 3.90
N THR A 566 12.79 23.28 3.23
CA THR A 566 11.92 23.45 2.06
C THR A 566 12.03 22.25 1.13
N THR A 567 11.06 21.35 1.23
CA THR A 567 10.99 20.08 0.54
C THR A 567 10.66 20.30 -0.94
N ASP A 568 11.50 21.03 -1.67
CA ASP A 568 11.60 20.90 -3.13
C ASP A 568 12.63 19.82 -3.44
N LEU A 569 12.21 18.61 -3.08
CA LEU A 569 12.90 17.35 -3.36
C LEU A 569 13.00 17.06 -4.88
N LEU A 570 12.25 17.78 -5.70
CA LEU A 570 12.19 17.59 -7.15
C LEU A 570 12.48 18.92 -7.84
N SER A 571 13.26 18.88 -8.91
CA SER A 571 13.49 20.03 -9.78
C SER A 571 12.17 20.62 -10.28
N GLU A 572 12.08 21.95 -10.34
CA GLU A 572 10.91 22.62 -10.90
C GLU A 572 10.74 22.23 -12.38
N CYS A 573 9.56 21.70 -12.69
CA CYS A 573 9.04 21.41 -14.01
C CYS A 573 8.78 22.72 -14.75
N SER A 574 9.40 22.86 -15.92
CA SER A 574 9.13 23.96 -16.83
C SER A 574 7.71 23.86 -17.43
N GLU A 575 7.19 24.98 -17.94
CA GLU A 575 5.90 24.99 -18.65
C GLU A 575 5.91 24.09 -19.90
N GLU A 576 7.07 23.92 -20.55
CA GLU A 576 7.23 23.03 -21.70
C GLU A 576 7.16 21.56 -21.30
N GLU A 577 7.87 21.18 -20.22
CA GLU A 577 7.81 19.84 -19.64
C GLU A 577 6.40 19.51 -19.12
N ALA A 578 5.76 20.45 -18.41
CA ALA A 578 4.40 20.28 -17.91
C ALA A 578 3.40 20.07 -19.05
N ARG A 579 3.55 20.81 -20.15
CA ARG A 579 2.74 20.63 -21.37
C ARG A 579 2.97 19.26 -21.99
N LYS A 580 4.22 18.81 -22.07
CA LYS A 580 4.56 17.49 -22.61
C LYS A 580 3.92 16.39 -21.77
N LEU A 581 4.07 16.44 -20.45
CA LEU A 581 3.46 15.48 -19.52
C LEU A 581 1.94 15.43 -19.65
N ALA A 582 1.27 16.59 -19.70
CA ALA A 582 -0.17 16.66 -19.89
C ALA A 582 -0.60 16.09 -21.25
N THR A 583 0.15 16.38 -22.32
CA THR A 583 -0.15 15.89 -23.68
C THR A 583 0.03 14.38 -23.78
N GLU A 584 1.09 13.83 -23.20
CA GLU A 584 1.33 12.39 -23.14
C GLU A 584 0.24 11.67 -22.35
N ASP A 585 -0.17 12.22 -21.20
CA ASP A 585 -1.22 11.64 -20.36
C ASP A 585 -2.62 11.74 -20.99
N PHE A 586 -2.94 12.81 -21.71
CA PHE A 586 -4.17 12.90 -22.49
C PHE A 586 -4.27 11.82 -23.57
N GLY A 587 -3.12 11.38 -24.11
CA GLY A 587 -3.04 10.39 -25.16
C GLY A 587 -3.52 10.88 -26.54
N PRO A 588 -3.51 10.00 -27.55
CA PRO A 588 -3.69 10.40 -28.95
C PRO A 588 -5.12 10.83 -29.31
N LYS A 589 -6.10 10.59 -28.43
CA LYS A 589 -7.52 10.91 -28.68
C LYS A 589 -7.89 12.36 -28.37
N VAL A 590 -7.00 13.11 -27.72
CA VAL A 590 -7.23 14.50 -27.33
C VAL A 590 -6.44 15.43 -28.25
N SER A 591 -7.12 16.46 -28.76
CA SER A 591 -6.54 17.47 -29.64
C SER A 591 -6.51 18.84 -28.98
N ASN A 592 -5.89 19.83 -29.63
CA ASN A 592 -5.87 21.24 -29.20
C ASN A 592 -5.40 21.49 -27.75
N VAL A 593 -4.43 20.70 -27.27
CA VAL A 593 -3.90 20.85 -25.91
C VAL A 593 -3.28 22.24 -25.72
N ARG A 594 -3.91 23.03 -24.84
CA ARG A 594 -3.56 24.43 -24.52
C ARG A 594 -3.49 24.65 -23.01
N LEU A 595 -2.68 25.61 -22.59
CA LEU A 595 -2.69 26.10 -21.22
C LEU A 595 -3.98 26.92 -21.02
N ALA A 596 -4.86 26.44 -20.13
CA ALA A 596 -6.13 27.09 -19.79
C ALA A 596 -5.93 28.12 -18.68
N GLU A 597 -5.25 27.75 -17.59
CA GLU A 597 -4.98 28.62 -16.45
C GLU A 597 -3.63 28.29 -15.81
N LYS A 598 -3.07 29.20 -15.03
CA LYS A 598 -1.88 28.95 -14.19
C LYS A 598 -1.80 29.84 -12.96
N THR A 599 -1.09 29.33 -11.95
CA THR A 599 -0.58 30.08 -10.79
C THR A 599 0.94 29.96 -10.72
N ASP A 600 1.56 30.48 -9.66
CA ASP A 600 2.95 30.20 -9.35
C ASP A 600 3.19 28.73 -9.01
N LYS A 601 2.16 27.96 -8.61
CA LYS A 601 2.28 26.54 -8.21
C LYS A 601 1.73 25.51 -9.19
N PHE A 602 0.86 25.90 -10.12
CA PHE A 602 0.18 24.97 -11.01
C PHE A 602 0.09 25.44 -12.46
N TYR A 603 0.11 24.48 -13.38
CA TYR A 603 -0.25 24.62 -14.79
C TYR A 603 -1.51 23.81 -15.06
N VAL A 604 -2.51 24.40 -15.70
CA VAL A 604 -3.74 23.69 -16.07
C VAL A 604 -3.85 23.61 -17.57
N TYR A 605 -3.79 22.39 -18.11
CA TYR A 605 -3.96 22.14 -19.53
C TYR A 605 -5.35 21.61 -19.82
N MET A 606 -5.92 22.09 -20.92
CA MET A 606 -7.20 21.65 -21.44
C MET A 606 -7.02 21.19 -22.89
N GLY A 607 -7.71 20.12 -23.27
CA GLY A 607 -7.81 19.67 -24.66
C GLY A 607 -9.25 19.55 -25.13
N ASP A 608 -9.41 19.07 -26.35
CA ASP A 608 -10.71 18.79 -26.98
C ASP A 608 -10.80 17.31 -27.35
N ARG A 609 -11.89 16.65 -26.94
CA ARG A 609 -12.20 15.27 -27.31
C ARG A 609 -13.70 15.04 -27.35
N ASP A 610 -14.24 14.66 -28.51
CA ASP A 610 -15.64 14.26 -28.68
C ASP A 610 -16.67 15.24 -28.07
N GLY A 611 -16.41 16.55 -28.16
CA GLY A 611 -17.27 17.59 -27.58
C GLY A 611 -17.10 17.81 -26.06
N LYS A 612 -16.19 17.07 -25.42
CA LYS A 612 -15.76 17.26 -24.02
C LYS A 612 -14.44 18.03 -23.95
N HIS A 613 -14.24 18.66 -22.81
CA HIS A 613 -13.03 19.41 -22.46
C HIS A 613 -12.29 18.72 -21.30
N PRO A 614 -11.42 17.72 -21.58
CA PRO A 614 -10.62 17.09 -20.56
C PRO A 614 -9.56 18.07 -20.01
N ILE A 615 -9.29 18.00 -18.71
CA ILE A 615 -8.36 18.88 -18.00
C ILE A 615 -7.28 18.07 -17.26
N ARG A 616 -6.06 18.61 -17.24
CA ARG A 616 -4.94 18.16 -16.40
C ARG A 616 -4.38 19.32 -15.58
N VAL A 617 -4.36 19.16 -14.26
CA VAL A 617 -3.64 20.09 -13.37
C VAL A 617 -2.28 19.49 -13.06
N VAL A 618 -1.21 20.17 -13.46
CA VAL A 618 0.19 19.76 -13.26
C VAL A 618 0.83 20.69 -12.24
N ASP A 619 1.43 20.14 -11.19
CA ASP A 619 2.19 20.94 -10.23
C ASP A 619 3.58 21.34 -10.75
N ARG A 620 4.25 22.25 -10.05
CA ARG A 620 5.64 22.63 -10.35
C ARG A 620 6.65 21.50 -10.25
N LYS A 621 6.28 20.31 -9.76
CA LYS A 621 7.16 19.14 -9.69
C LYS A 621 6.87 18.15 -10.82
N GLY A 622 5.94 18.48 -11.72
CA GLY A 622 5.57 17.63 -12.85
C GLY A 622 4.67 16.45 -12.45
N PHE A 623 4.01 16.50 -11.29
CA PHE A 623 2.92 15.57 -10.99
C PHE A 623 1.62 16.10 -11.57
N ILE A 624 0.93 15.23 -12.29
CA ILE A 624 -0.47 15.46 -12.60
C ILE A 624 -1.26 15.21 -11.31
N LYS A 625 -1.96 16.23 -10.79
CA LYS A 625 -2.73 16.18 -9.54
C LYS A 625 -4.22 15.99 -9.77
N VAL A 626 -4.72 16.38 -10.93
CA VAL A 626 -6.13 16.29 -11.29
C VAL A 626 -6.25 15.80 -12.73
N GLN A 627 -7.10 14.81 -12.94
CA GLN A 627 -7.44 14.29 -14.25
C GLN A 627 -8.96 14.26 -14.39
N CYS A 628 -9.50 15.17 -15.20
CA CYS A 628 -10.92 15.20 -15.53
C CYS A 628 -11.13 14.83 -17.00
N SER A 629 -12.09 13.95 -17.27
CA SER A 629 -12.51 13.62 -18.64
C SER A 629 -13.35 14.75 -19.25
N HIS A 630 -14.04 15.52 -18.42
CA HIS A 630 -14.77 16.74 -18.80
C HIS A 630 -14.85 17.70 -17.62
N ALA A 631 -14.36 18.93 -17.77
CA ALA A 631 -14.39 19.93 -16.70
C ALA A 631 -14.38 21.36 -17.22
N GLU A 632 -14.77 22.30 -16.35
CA GLU A 632 -14.49 23.73 -16.48
C GLU A 632 -13.44 24.16 -15.45
N VAL A 633 -12.69 25.21 -15.77
CA VAL A 633 -11.66 25.76 -14.88
C VAL A 633 -11.76 27.28 -14.84
N THR A 634 -11.65 27.85 -13.65
CA THR A 634 -11.64 29.30 -13.42
C THR A 634 -10.57 29.66 -12.40
N LYS A 635 -9.72 30.64 -12.75
CA LYS A 635 -8.82 31.29 -11.79
C LYS A 635 -9.55 32.44 -11.08
N CYS A 636 -9.43 32.53 -9.76
CA CYS A 636 -10.05 33.57 -8.96
C CYS A 636 -9.19 33.96 -7.76
N LYS A 637 -9.59 34.99 -7.01
CA LYS A 637 -8.94 35.35 -5.75
C LYS A 637 -9.54 34.55 -4.60
N ALA A 638 -8.75 34.35 -3.54
CA ALA A 638 -9.19 33.66 -2.33
C ALA A 638 -10.44 34.26 -1.68
N LYS A 639 -10.74 35.56 -1.86
CA LYS A 639 -11.99 36.15 -1.38
C LYS A 639 -13.23 35.85 -2.25
N ASP A 640 -13.02 35.51 -3.53
CA ASP A 640 -14.09 35.39 -4.54
C ASP A 640 -14.45 33.92 -4.84
N TYR A 641 -13.72 32.94 -4.26
CA TYR A 641 -13.89 31.52 -4.60
C TYR A 641 -15.30 30.97 -4.34
N LYS A 642 -15.99 31.44 -3.29
CA LYS A 642 -17.35 30.98 -2.94
C LYS A 642 -18.35 31.28 -4.06
N ASP A 643 -18.23 32.43 -4.70
CA ASP A 643 -19.09 32.82 -5.81
C ASP A 643 -18.80 31.97 -7.06
N VAL A 644 -17.52 31.71 -7.35
CA VAL A 644 -17.11 30.84 -8.47
C VAL A 644 -17.66 29.43 -8.29
N VAL A 645 -17.47 28.83 -7.12
CA VAL A 645 -17.99 27.50 -6.79
C VAL A 645 -19.52 27.48 -6.85
N GLY A 646 -20.18 28.50 -6.31
CA GLY A 646 -21.64 28.61 -6.35
C GLY A 646 -22.24 28.72 -7.77
N ASN A 647 -21.51 29.37 -8.69
CA ASN A 647 -21.92 29.46 -10.10
C ASN A 647 -21.69 28.13 -10.82
N MET A 648 -20.49 27.55 -10.72
CA MET A 648 -20.18 26.23 -11.29
C MET A 648 -21.17 25.15 -10.81
N TRP A 649 -21.63 25.22 -9.55
CA TRP A 649 -22.59 24.25 -9.00
C TRP A 649 -23.90 24.20 -9.78
N LYS A 650 -24.33 25.36 -10.29
CA LYS A 650 -25.54 25.51 -11.08
C LYS A 650 -25.28 25.13 -12.54
N ASP A 651 -24.19 25.64 -13.10
CA ASP A 651 -23.92 25.57 -14.53
C ASP A 651 -23.47 24.17 -14.97
N LEU A 652 -22.74 23.44 -14.11
CA LEU A 652 -22.21 22.11 -14.41
C LEU A 652 -23.13 20.95 -13.96
N ALA A 653 -24.35 21.27 -13.51
CA ALA A 653 -25.30 20.25 -13.07
C ALA A 653 -25.83 19.42 -14.25
N THR A 654 -25.65 18.10 -14.17
CA THR A 654 -26.16 17.17 -15.20
C THR A 654 -27.46 16.52 -14.71
N PHE A 655 -28.53 16.68 -15.47
CA PHE A 655 -29.84 16.13 -15.15
C PHE A 655 -30.01 14.74 -15.77
N LYS A 656 -30.08 13.71 -14.92
CA LYS A 656 -30.51 12.35 -15.30
C LYS A 656 -31.97 12.13 -14.91
N THR A 657 -32.59 11.08 -15.45
CA THR A 657 -34.03 10.79 -15.29
C THR A 657 -34.48 10.79 -13.82
N ASP A 658 -33.65 10.25 -12.91
CA ASP A 658 -33.99 10.10 -11.49
C ASP A 658 -33.01 10.82 -10.53
N SER A 659 -32.04 11.59 -11.05
CA SER A 659 -31.04 12.24 -10.22
C SER A 659 -30.42 13.48 -10.87
N VAL A 660 -29.97 14.42 -10.04
CA VAL A 660 -29.14 15.54 -10.47
C VAL A 660 -27.71 15.23 -10.06
N LEU A 661 -26.83 15.08 -11.04
CA LEU A 661 -25.39 14.96 -10.81
C LEU A 661 -24.83 16.37 -10.67
N ARG A 662 -24.11 16.60 -9.57
CA ARG A 662 -23.42 17.85 -9.28
C ARG A 662 -21.94 17.68 -9.58
N PRO A 663 -21.23 18.76 -9.92
CA PRO A 663 -19.80 18.67 -10.21
C PRO A 663 -19.02 18.31 -8.94
N ASP A 664 -17.93 17.55 -9.13
CA ASP A 664 -16.88 17.47 -8.12
C ASP A 664 -15.93 18.65 -8.31
N TYR A 665 -15.40 19.21 -7.22
CA TYR A 665 -14.47 20.33 -7.29
C TYR A 665 -13.04 19.92 -6.97
N TYR A 666 -12.10 20.56 -7.64
CA TYR A 666 -10.70 20.59 -7.25
C TYR A 666 -10.27 22.04 -7.07
N LEU A 667 -9.88 22.41 -5.85
CA LEU A 667 -9.39 23.73 -5.48
C LEU A 667 -7.87 23.70 -5.33
N CYS A 668 -7.17 24.44 -6.17
CA CYS A 668 -5.72 24.61 -6.09
C CYS A 668 -5.41 25.84 -5.23
N VAL A 669 -4.87 25.63 -4.02
CA VAL A 669 -4.56 26.66 -3.01
C VAL A 669 -3.11 26.56 -2.56
N GLY A 670 -2.31 27.59 -2.80
CA GLY A 670 -0.86 27.50 -2.63
C GLY A 670 -0.31 26.30 -3.40
N PRO A 671 0.53 25.43 -2.81
CA PRO A 671 1.05 24.22 -3.45
C PRO A 671 0.11 23.01 -3.37
N ARG A 672 -1.11 23.18 -2.81
CA ARG A 672 -2.03 22.07 -2.52
C ARG A 672 -3.17 22.00 -3.54
N VAL A 673 -3.63 20.78 -3.80
CA VAL A 673 -4.90 20.52 -4.52
C VAL A 673 -5.83 19.80 -3.56
N CYS A 674 -6.96 20.44 -3.26
CA CYS A 674 -8.02 19.90 -2.43
C CYS A 674 -9.19 19.47 -3.29
N ASP A 675 -9.69 18.25 -3.09
CA ASP A 675 -10.78 17.63 -3.83
C ASP A 675 -12.05 17.60 -2.97
N TYR A 676 -13.20 17.90 -3.59
CA TYR A 676 -14.47 18.00 -2.90
C TYR A 676 -15.57 17.36 -3.74
N ALA A 677 -16.05 16.19 -3.30
CA ALA A 677 -17.07 15.40 -3.97
C ALA A 677 -18.43 15.40 -3.24
N ALA A 678 -18.69 16.41 -2.38
CA ALA A 678 -19.91 16.40 -1.56
C ALA A 678 -21.19 16.58 -2.38
N VAL A 679 -22.27 15.99 -1.88
CA VAL A 679 -23.61 16.05 -2.47
C VAL A 679 -24.24 17.43 -2.30
N GLU A 680 -23.79 18.20 -1.31
CA GLU A 680 -24.35 19.50 -0.94
C GLU A 680 -23.31 20.62 -1.01
N LEU A 681 -23.74 21.77 -1.57
CA LEU A 681 -22.89 22.94 -1.77
C LEU A 681 -22.37 23.52 -0.45
N GLU A 682 -23.21 23.57 0.60
CA GLU A 682 -22.85 24.12 1.90
C GLU A 682 -21.70 23.34 2.56
N GLN A 683 -21.72 22.01 2.45
CA GLN A 683 -20.65 21.15 2.95
C GLN A 683 -19.34 21.37 2.17
N ASN A 684 -19.40 21.51 0.84
CA ASN A 684 -18.22 21.85 0.04
C ASN A 684 -17.64 23.21 0.44
N ILE A 685 -18.49 24.24 0.60
CA ILE A 685 -18.03 25.58 1.01
C ILE A 685 -17.39 25.54 2.40
N LEU A 686 -17.98 24.81 3.36
CA LEU A 686 -17.44 24.63 4.70
C LEU A 686 -16.02 24.05 4.68
N LEU A 687 -15.83 22.96 3.93
CA LEU A 687 -14.54 22.30 3.80
C LEU A 687 -13.51 23.19 3.09
N MET A 688 -13.91 23.83 1.99
CA MET A 688 -13.05 24.78 1.26
C MET A 688 -12.66 25.99 2.11
N GLU A 689 -13.57 26.48 2.95
CA GLU A 689 -13.27 27.58 3.87
C GLU A 689 -12.14 27.24 4.83
N MET A 690 -12.06 26.00 5.31
CA MET A 690 -10.95 25.57 6.18
C MET A 690 -9.58 25.58 5.49
N ASP A 691 -9.54 25.47 4.16
CA ASP A 691 -8.31 25.53 3.38
C ASP A 691 -7.93 26.93 2.93
N VAL A 692 -8.91 27.83 2.84
CA VAL A 692 -8.78 29.20 2.33
C VAL A 692 -8.76 30.26 3.44
N MET A 693 -9.33 30.00 4.63
CA MET A 693 -9.53 31.01 5.68
C MET A 693 -8.24 31.68 6.18
N ASP A 694 -7.12 30.95 6.15
CA ASP A 694 -5.81 31.45 6.60
C ASP A 694 -4.97 32.03 5.44
N ARG A 695 -5.55 32.17 4.24
CA ARG A 695 -4.87 32.65 3.03
C ARG A 695 -5.03 34.15 2.86
N ASP A 696 -4.09 34.76 2.11
CA ASP A 696 -4.22 36.15 1.70
C ASP A 696 -5.47 36.26 0.80
N PRO A 697 -6.44 37.16 1.11
CA PRO A 697 -7.64 37.35 0.30
C PRO A 697 -7.36 37.66 -1.19
N GLU A 698 -6.17 38.16 -1.51
CA GLU A 698 -5.71 38.47 -2.87
C GLU A 698 -4.91 37.35 -3.52
N GLU A 699 -4.62 36.24 -2.82
CA GLU A 699 -3.96 35.05 -3.36
C GLU A 699 -4.77 34.46 -4.53
N GLU A 700 -4.11 34.15 -5.64
CA GLU A 700 -4.74 33.53 -6.80
C GLU A 700 -4.94 32.03 -6.55
N LEU A 701 -6.18 31.55 -6.74
CA LEU A 701 -6.59 30.16 -6.64
C LEU A 701 -7.10 29.67 -7.99
N ILE A 702 -7.07 28.36 -8.23
CA ILE A 702 -7.76 27.74 -9.38
C ILE A 702 -8.86 26.83 -8.87
N VAL A 703 -10.07 27.01 -9.40
CA VAL A 703 -11.22 26.11 -9.18
C VAL A 703 -11.44 25.30 -10.46
N VAL A 704 -11.40 23.98 -10.35
CA VAL A 704 -11.80 23.05 -11.43
C VAL A 704 -13.12 22.39 -11.03
N GLY A 705 -14.14 22.50 -11.86
CA GLY A 705 -15.41 21.78 -11.71
C GLY A 705 -15.49 20.62 -12.70
N SER A 706 -15.45 19.38 -12.19
CA SER A 706 -15.51 18.15 -12.98
C SER A 706 -16.94 17.72 -13.22
N ILE A 707 -17.29 17.46 -14.48
CA ILE A 707 -18.59 16.94 -14.90
C ILE A 707 -18.46 15.41 -15.02
N ASN A 708 -19.07 14.69 -14.08
CA ASN A 708 -19.01 13.23 -14.07
C ASN A 708 -20.25 12.61 -14.71
N ASP A 709 -20.05 11.63 -15.59
CA ASP A 709 -21.12 10.84 -16.19
C ASP A 709 -21.50 9.60 -15.33
N ILE A 710 -20.70 9.29 -14.31
CA ILE A 710 -20.84 8.11 -13.44
C ILE A 710 -21.32 8.55 -12.05
N ARG A 711 -22.52 8.12 -11.66
CA ARG A 711 -22.96 7.94 -10.27
C ARG A 711 -23.97 6.81 -10.23
#